data_AF-A0A7S2MWF8-F1
#
_entry.id   AF-A0A7S2MWF8-F1
#
_cell.length_a   1.000
_cell.length_b   1.000
_cell.length_c   1.000
_cell.angle_alpha   90.00
_cell.angle_beta   90.00
_cell.angle_gamma   90.00
#
_symmetry.space_group_name_H-M   'P 1'
#
loop_
_entity.id
_entity.type
_entity.pdbx_description
1 polymer ?
#
loop_
_entity_poly.entity_id
_entity_poly.type
_entity_poly.pdbx_seq_one_letter_code
_entity_poly.pdbx_strand_id
1 'polypeptide(L)'
;MSVVEMATASGLKEGVLSLVLRTSATFGYTSFDSTKGVYSLVEGPELDELEAHLGSQSAAAAEALRSIYAEAQPPFKIDSQEAKHCLKVWRTHRPSWKNSKSSCLRLLLDGIVATPLLASIAFYAHWDDEGQVFDHDQPVESLDFSSFDDEYKAAMSNLLKELQLGMLSSQGILSLRPEIWETLAQAESYFMATSHAPLLSNLPKILAEEPGWGFGENKAEEDNPVSAVLNKVGKSTTEGPMHTDLLRHLNIVFEGENFASQPKGIMVVGCEDANFMIQIYRHIQENLPRGQHLDDHPLMMIAAEGLEENRMSLAVTLSQSQIPYLVQNGALAKPVETLALLKKTKKKKMDPKTVLYIRAFKDHQRAYVPPSKQYASDSPLALYAKAQMGDFVHLDSEGNLIEAVDMYASLVEHFERWSTALEGSFGLCMAEEMSLDVPTTRRFINDSLAFSSGTLGSLARQYRIAPGAYVMAGAMAGLFPAKYDQVQNYPEQGKYTLVLNQHLVRKPFVLRFAELSDLPELLRLEELGWAQHLRKDEEHLRRRLETSPTTCFVCEMNGKLIAVLYVQKIASLEAIDTEVFDRVSDAHDPAGRILQLLAIVADTTPEVKALGIGNELRCFALHMARMDPGIDFVCAVTLCGDFNGEASEMQTYVDKHVAGKIVDPIVGFHTGYGAKVVKIVPDYRPEDTKNKGIGVLIKYDIKDWKAKDQALGPLQAVSSQKKAKLADDGADAANDKSEPADTRLGLELVSGIMEEIGYPVDNDSIHQGFFSFGMDSLDLVRIRNRIGGILGVELSSTLLLDYPNVGELADFLDKERGMGKHTGKVKPAGPKSVWEKLTEKEINFVLDKYIKFYSLPQYQNKIEEAKNKAESNSAHYAEIIQPIRNEVEGPILVSNEVIPVANAETIGKVRKELDEWIARNGLRFPRTRAKHNSVLDLIKMAK
;
A
#
# COMPACT_ATOMS: atom_id res chain seq x y z
N MET A 1 -24.52 9.74 -27.51
CA MET A 1 -25.40 10.66 -26.74
C MET A 1 -24.73 11.00 -25.42
N SER A 2 -25.01 12.17 -24.83
CA SER A 2 -24.68 12.46 -23.43
C SER A 2 -25.61 11.71 -22.47
N VAL A 3 -25.29 11.69 -21.17
CA VAL A 3 -26.19 11.09 -20.17
C VAL A 3 -27.50 11.86 -20.08
N VAL A 4 -27.45 13.20 -20.06
CA VAL A 4 -28.63 14.09 -20.09
C VAL A 4 -29.58 13.76 -21.25
N GLU A 5 -29.04 13.57 -22.47
CA GLU A 5 -29.83 13.20 -23.65
C GLU A 5 -30.52 11.84 -23.47
N MET A 6 -29.79 10.84 -22.94
CA MET A 6 -30.33 9.49 -22.71
C MET A 6 -31.35 9.45 -21.56
N ALA A 7 -31.10 10.19 -20.47
CA ALA A 7 -32.05 10.37 -19.36
C ALA A 7 -33.36 11.00 -19.86
N THR A 8 -33.25 12.08 -20.64
CA THR A 8 -34.40 12.77 -21.27
C THR A 8 -35.19 11.84 -22.20
N ALA A 9 -34.50 11.02 -23.01
CA ALA A 9 -35.15 10.11 -23.97
C ALA A 9 -35.78 8.87 -23.32
N SER A 10 -35.26 8.41 -22.19
CA SER A 10 -35.70 7.18 -21.50
C SER A 10 -36.60 7.42 -20.29
N GLY A 11 -36.61 8.63 -19.73
CA GLY A 11 -37.28 8.96 -18.47
C GLY A 11 -36.50 8.54 -17.21
N LEU A 12 -35.30 7.96 -17.36
CA LEU A 12 -34.45 7.50 -16.26
C LEU A 12 -33.70 8.67 -15.58
N LYS A 13 -33.24 8.46 -14.35
CA LYS A 13 -32.51 9.46 -13.56
C LYS A 13 -31.04 9.50 -13.95
N GLU A 14 -30.52 10.70 -14.23
CA GLU A 14 -29.18 10.93 -14.78
C GLU A 14 -28.05 10.29 -13.95
N GLY A 15 -27.99 10.53 -12.64
CA GLY A 15 -26.88 10.04 -11.81
C GLY A 15 -26.75 8.51 -11.81
N VAL A 16 -27.85 7.81 -11.60
CA VAL A 16 -27.87 6.33 -11.59
C VAL A 16 -27.69 5.78 -13.01
N LEU A 17 -28.21 6.47 -14.04
CA LEU A 17 -27.97 6.12 -15.45
C LEU A 17 -26.48 6.23 -15.81
N SER A 18 -25.75 7.23 -15.32
CA SER A 18 -24.29 7.32 -15.48
C SER A 18 -23.58 6.07 -14.96
N LEU A 19 -24.01 5.52 -13.82
CA LEU A 19 -23.43 4.31 -13.24
C LEU A 19 -23.69 3.07 -14.12
N VAL A 20 -24.90 2.95 -14.66
CA VAL A 20 -25.25 1.88 -15.62
C VAL A 20 -24.42 2.01 -16.90
N LEU A 21 -24.26 3.22 -17.45
CA LEU A 21 -23.47 3.46 -18.65
C LEU A 21 -21.97 3.20 -18.44
N ARG A 22 -21.40 3.59 -17.29
CA ARG A 22 -20.02 3.27 -16.88
C ARG A 22 -19.81 1.75 -16.77
N THR A 23 -20.80 1.04 -16.21
CA THR A 23 -20.82 -0.43 -16.13
C THR A 23 -20.82 -1.04 -17.53
N SER A 24 -21.70 -0.56 -18.42
CA SER A 24 -21.77 -0.99 -19.83
C SER A 24 -20.46 -0.71 -20.60
N ALA A 25 -19.77 0.38 -20.32
CA ALA A 25 -18.48 0.70 -20.91
C ALA A 25 -17.35 -0.21 -20.39
N THR A 26 -17.41 -0.59 -19.11
CA THR A 26 -16.46 -1.54 -18.51
C THR A 26 -16.56 -2.92 -19.15
N PHE A 27 -17.78 -3.41 -19.40
CA PHE A 27 -18.01 -4.65 -20.15
C PHE A 27 -17.87 -4.49 -21.67
N GLY A 28 -17.80 -3.25 -22.18
CA GLY A 28 -17.52 -2.95 -23.58
C GLY A 28 -18.73 -3.07 -24.50
N TYR A 29 -19.93 -3.01 -23.94
CA TYR A 29 -21.20 -2.85 -24.67
C TYR A 29 -21.35 -1.40 -25.19
N THR A 30 -20.72 -0.45 -24.49
CA THR A 30 -20.58 0.94 -24.91
C THR A 30 -19.12 1.37 -24.87
N SER A 31 -18.84 2.53 -25.47
CA SER A 31 -17.58 3.26 -25.36
C SER A 31 -17.90 4.67 -24.85
N PHE A 32 -16.96 5.26 -24.10
CA PHE A 32 -17.10 6.59 -23.53
C PHE A 32 -15.99 7.51 -24.04
N ASP A 33 -16.38 8.64 -24.62
CA ASP A 33 -15.48 9.74 -24.96
C ASP A 33 -15.50 10.76 -23.82
N SER A 34 -14.52 10.67 -22.92
CA SER A 34 -14.39 11.55 -21.76
C SER A 34 -14.10 13.01 -22.12
N THR A 35 -13.62 13.29 -23.34
CA THR A 35 -13.42 14.67 -23.79
C THR A 35 -14.77 15.34 -24.05
N LYS A 36 -15.68 14.63 -24.72
CA LYS A 36 -17.03 15.09 -25.11
C LYS A 36 -18.13 14.78 -24.10
N GLY A 37 -17.90 13.86 -23.14
CA GLY A 37 -18.92 13.40 -22.20
C GLY A 37 -20.03 12.56 -22.86
N VAL A 38 -19.72 11.82 -23.93
CA VAL A 38 -20.72 11.05 -24.69
C VAL A 38 -20.41 9.56 -24.73
N TYR A 39 -21.47 8.77 -24.68
CA TYR A 39 -21.43 7.33 -24.91
C TYR A 39 -21.85 6.99 -26.35
N SER A 40 -21.22 5.95 -26.89
CA SER A 40 -21.53 5.33 -28.18
C SER A 40 -21.67 3.82 -28.01
N LEU A 41 -22.61 3.21 -28.73
CA LEU A 41 -22.75 1.75 -28.76
C LEU A 41 -21.51 1.09 -29.36
N VAL A 42 -21.14 -0.09 -28.85
CA VAL A 42 -20.09 -0.92 -29.44
C VAL A 42 -20.77 -2.17 -30.01
N GLU A 43 -21.09 -2.12 -31.30
CA GLU A 43 -21.66 -3.26 -32.03
C GLU A 43 -20.69 -4.44 -32.04
N GLY A 44 -21.21 -5.65 -31.80
CA GLY A 44 -20.41 -6.86 -31.81
C GLY A 44 -21.02 -8.00 -30.99
N PRO A 45 -20.38 -9.19 -31.01
CA PRO A 45 -20.96 -10.42 -30.47
C PRO A 45 -21.22 -10.38 -28.96
N GLU A 46 -20.48 -9.58 -28.20
CA GLU A 46 -20.71 -9.41 -26.76
C GLU A 46 -22.06 -8.71 -26.47
N LEU A 47 -22.45 -7.73 -27.29
CA LEU A 47 -23.73 -7.04 -27.21
C LEU A 47 -24.86 -7.93 -27.75
N ASP A 48 -24.64 -8.62 -28.88
CA ASP A 48 -25.62 -9.54 -29.47
C ASP A 48 -26.02 -10.65 -28.48
N GLU A 49 -25.05 -11.22 -27.76
CA GLU A 49 -25.29 -12.26 -26.75
C GLU A 49 -26.00 -11.69 -25.49
N LEU A 50 -25.71 -10.43 -25.11
CA LEU A 50 -26.43 -9.74 -24.03
C LEU A 50 -27.91 -9.56 -24.38
N GLU A 51 -28.21 -9.07 -25.58
CA GLU A 51 -29.59 -8.90 -26.06
C GLU A 51 -30.31 -10.25 -26.22
N ALA A 52 -29.63 -11.28 -26.74
CA ALA A 52 -30.21 -12.61 -26.88
C ALA A 52 -30.61 -13.24 -25.54
N HIS A 53 -29.82 -13.04 -24.47
CA HIS A 53 -30.05 -13.68 -23.17
C HIS A 53 -30.85 -12.83 -22.16
N LEU A 54 -30.72 -11.51 -22.20
CA LEU A 54 -31.38 -10.58 -21.25
C LEU A 54 -32.36 -9.58 -21.89
N GLY A 55 -32.42 -9.52 -23.22
CA GLY A 55 -33.37 -8.67 -23.94
C GLY A 55 -34.82 -9.08 -23.75
N SER A 56 -35.74 -8.27 -24.29
CA SER A 56 -37.19 -8.43 -24.10
C SER A 56 -37.76 -9.79 -24.54
N GLN A 57 -37.10 -10.49 -25.45
CA GLN A 57 -37.49 -11.83 -25.91
C GLN A 57 -37.11 -12.96 -24.93
N SER A 58 -36.18 -12.71 -23.99
CA SER A 58 -35.69 -13.68 -22.99
C SER A 58 -36.08 -13.29 -21.56
N ALA A 59 -37.15 -12.50 -21.41
CA ALA A 59 -37.57 -11.89 -20.15
C ALA A 59 -37.69 -12.86 -18.95
N ALA A 60 -38.09 -14.12 -19.17
CA ALA A 60 -38.26 -15.11 -18.10
C ALA A 60 -36.94 -15.46 -17.39
N ALA A 61 -35.81 -15.52 -18.10
CA ALA A 61 -34.51 -15.76 -17.49
C ALA A 61 -34.01 -14.52 -16.74
N ALA A 62 -34.18 -13.33 -17.33
CA ALA A 62 -33.82 -12.06 -16.71
C ALA A 62 -34.62 -11.80 -15.41
N GLU A 63 -35.90 -12.15 -15.39
CA GLU A 63 -36.76 -12.01 -14.20
C GLU A 63 -36.38 -13.01 -13.09
N ALA A 64 -36.11 -14.27 -13.45
CA ALA A 64 -35.63 -15.27 -12.50
C ALA A 64 -34.27 -14.92 -11.90
N LEU A 65 -33.39 -14.24 -12.65
CA LEU A 65 -32.13 -13.72 -12.14
C LEU A 65 -32.31 -12.49 -11.24
N ARG A 66 -33.23 -11.58 -11.58
CA ARG A 66 -33.57 -10.42 -10.73
C ARG A 66 -34.15 -10.85 -9.39
N SER A 67 -35.00 -11.87 -9.35
CA SER A 67 -35.66 -12.29 -8.12
C SER A 67 -34.71 -12.79 -7.04
N ILE A 68 -33.50 -13.26 -7.40
CA ILE A 68 -32.48 -13.70 -6.43
C ILE A 68 -32.06 -12.56 -5.49
N TYR A 69 -31.93 -11.32 -5.99
CA TYR A 69 -31.58 -10.18 -5.13
C TYR A 69 -32.66 -9.83 -4.09
N ALA A 70 -33.91 -10.23 -4.34
CA ALA A 70 -35.04 -10.00 -3.43
C ALA A 70 -35.34 -11.20 -2.53
N GLU A 71 -35.20 -12.43 -3.05
CA GLU A 71 -35.64 -13.67 -2.41
C GLU A 71 -34.49 -14.54 -1.84
N ALA A 72 -33.22 -14.16 -2.04
CA ALA A 72 -32.06 -14.92 -1.55
C ALA A 72 -30.87 -14.02 -1.17
N GLN A 73 -31.06 -13.19 -0.15
CA GLN A 73 -30.03 -12.29 0.39
C GLN A 73 -29.13 -13.04 1.39
N PRO A 74 -27.82 -13.21 1.13
CA PRO A 74 -26.92 -13.92 2.04
C PRO A 74 -26.58 -13.10 3.29
N PRO A 75 -26.16 -13.73 4.40
CA PRO A 75 -25.99 -15.18 4.57
C PRO A 75 -27.28 -15.89 5.02
N PHE A 76 -27.68 -16.95 4.31
CA PHE A 76 -28.81 -17.82 4.68
C PHE A 76 -28.37 -19.27 4.93
N LYS A 77 -29.05 -20.00 5.81
CA LYS A 77 -28.75 -21.43 6.06
C LYS A 77 -28.98 -22.23 4.77
N ILE A 78 -28.20 -23.29 4.55
CA ILE A 78 -28.18 -23.94 3.24
C ILE A 78 -29.47 -24.72 2.91
N ASP A 79 -30.24 -25.12 3.91
CA ASP A 79 -31.53 -25.82 3.83
C ASP A 79 -32.77 -24.89 3.79
N SER A 80 -32.53 -23.58 3.73
CA SER A 80 -33.52 -22.50 3.67
C SER A 80 -34.34 -22.46 2.36
N GLN A 81 -35.26 -21.49 2.23
CA GLN A 81 -36.02 -21.29 0.98
C GLN A 81 -35.21 -20.48 -0.03
N GLU A 82 -34.40 -19.57 0.45
CA GLU A 82 -33.42 -18.73 -0.23
C GLU A 82 -32.46 -19.60 -1.05
N ALA A 83 -31.86 -20.61 -0.42
CA ALA A 83 -30.98 -21.57 -1.09
C ALA A 83 -31.72 -22.40 -2.16
N LYS A 84 -32.95 -22.84 -1.86
CA LYS A 84 -33.81 -23.58 -2.80
C LYS A 84 -34.20 -22.72 -4.00
N HIS A 85 -34.42 -21.42 -3.80
CA HIS A 85 -34.71 -20.48 -4.87
C HIS A 85 -33.53 -20.33 -5.82
N CYS A 86 -32.31 -20.09 -5.33
CA CYS A 86 -31.11 -20.08 -6.16
C CYS A 86 -30.95 -21.38 -6.97
N LEU A 87 -31.11 -22.55 -6.33
CA LEU A 87 -30.99 -23.85 -7.00
C LEU A 87 -32.10 -24.10 -8.03
N LYS A 88 -33.31 -23.62 -7.79
CA LYS A 88 -34.43 -23.66 -8.74
C LYS A 88 -34.12 -22.79 -9.96
N VAL A 89 -33.63 -21.56 -9.76
CA VAL A 89 -33.22 -20.67 -10.87
C VAL A 89 -32.07 -21.31 -11.68
N TRP A 90 -31.06 -21.86 -11.00
CA TRP A 90 -29.97 -22.61 -11.64
C TRP A 90 -30.49 -23.74 -12.52
N ARG A 91 -31.32 -24.63 -11.95
CA ARG A 91 -31.84 -25.82 -12.64
C ARG A 91 -32.76 -25.46 -13.82
N THR A 92 -33.65 -24.48 -13.65
CA THR A 92 -34.67 -24.14 -14.64
C THR A 92 -34.13 -23.24 -15.75
N HIS A 93 -33.31 -22.24 -15.44
CA HIS A 93 -32.96 -21.18 -16.40
C HIS A 93 -31.54 -21.26 -16.95
N ARG A 94 -30.55 -21.78 -16.21
CA ARG A 94 -29.16 -21.84 -16.70
C ARG A 94 -28.96 -22.47 -18.09
N PRO A 95 -29.73 -23.49 -18.53
CA PRO A 95 -29.62 -23.98 -19.90
C PRO A 95 -29.79 -22.93 -21.00
N SER A 96 -30.44 -21.78 -20.74
CA SER A 96 -30.60 -20.72 -21.74
C SER A 96 -29.32 -19.91 -22.01
N TRP A 97 -28.42 -19.74 -21.03
CA TRP A 97 -27.16 -18.99 -21.18
C TRP A 97 -25.89 -19.83 -21.03
N LYS A 98 -25.99 -21.10 -20.61
CA LYS A 98 -24.84 -22.01 -20.43
C LYS A 98 -23.94 -22.12 -21.66
N ASN A 99 -24.52 -22.00 -22.85
CA ASN A 99 -23.84 -22.10 -24.14
C ASN A 99 -23.61 -20.73 -24.81
N SER A 100 -23.72 -19.62 -24.06
CA SER A 100 -23.37 -18.29 -24.57
C SER A 100 -21.93 -18.28 -25.07
N LYS A 101 -21.70 -17.62 -26.21
CA LYS A 101 -20.37 -17.41 -26.79
C LYS A 101 -19.57 -16.40 -25.97
N SER A 102 -20.24 -15.46 -25.30
CA SER A 102 -19.61 -14.57 -24.33
C SER A 102 -19.29 -15.36 -23.06
N SER A 103 -18.00 -15.66 -22.87
CA SER A 103 -17.53 -16.28 -21.64
C SER A 103 -17.70 -15.36 -20.42
N CYS A 104 -17.59 -14.04 -20.63
CA CYS A 104 -17.77 -13.02 -19.60
C CYS A 104 -19.23 -12.96 -19.14
N LEU A 105 -20.18 -12.76 -20.05
CA LEU A 105 -21.61 -12.73 -19.73
C LEU A 105 -22.05 -14.01 -19.03
N ARG A 106 -21.65 -15.18 -19.53
CA ARG A 106 -21.96 -16.47 -18.91
C ARG A 106 -21.48 -16.56 -17.46
N LEU A 107 -20.28 -16.07 -17.15
CA LEU A 107 -19.74 -16.05 -15.79
C LEU A 107 -20.48 -15.04 -14.89
N LEU A 108 -20.89 -13.88 -15.41
CA LEU A 108 -21.72 -12.93 -14.68
C LEU A 108 -23.08 -13.55 -14.32
N LEU A 109 -23.76 -14.19 -15.29
CA LEU A 109 -25.06 -14.82 -15.09
C LEU A 109 -25.00 -16.02 -14.13
N ASP A 110 -23.96 -16.86 -14.24
CA ASP A 110 -23.69 -17.92 -13.27
C ASP A 110 -23.40 -17.33 -11.87
N GLY A 111 -22.68 -16.21 -11.80
CA GLY A 111 -22.35 -15.49 -10.57
C GLY A 111 -23.56 -14.96 -9.82
N ILE A 112 -24.59 -14.43 -10.50
CA ILE A 112 -25.83 -13.99 -9.84
C ILE A 112 -26.45 -15.12 -8.99
N VAL A 113 -26.36 -16.36 -9.47
CA VAL A 113 -26.94 -17.53 -8.78
C VAL A 113 -25.97 -18.18 -7.79
N ALA A 114 -24.70 -18.30 -8.15
CA ALA A 114 -23.70 -19.00 -7.36
C ALA A 114 -23.20 -18.18 -6.16
N THR A 115 -22.98 -16.88 -6.32
CA THR A 115 -22.40 -16.02 -5.28
C THR A 115 -23.18 -16.04 -3.95
N PRO A 116 -24.51 -15.88 -3.89
CA PRO A 116 -25.24 -15.93 -2.62
C PRO A 116 -25.17 -17.30 -1.91
N LEU A 117 -25.12 -18.40 -2.68
CA LEU A 117 -24.92 -19.75 -2.14
C LEU A 117 -23.50 -19.90 -1.56
N LEU A 118 -22.47 -19.54 -2.32
CA LEU A 118 -21.07 -19.66 -1.91
C LEU A 118 -20.73 -18.74 -0.73
N ALA A 119 -21.21 -17.51 -0.75
CA ALA A 119 -21.06 -16.57 0.36
C ALA A 119 -21.70 -17.11 1.64
N SER A 120 -22.92 -17.66 1.56
CA SER A 120 -23.59 -18.25 2.73
C SER A 120 -22.87 -19.50 3.26
N ILE A 121 -22.32 -20.35 2.38
CA ILE A 121 -21.52 -21.52 2.76
C ILE A 121 -20.23 -21.10 3.47
N ALA A 122 -19.48 -20.15 2.89
CA ALA A 122 -18.24 -19.64 3.50
C ALA A 122 -18.52 -18.92 4.82
N PHE A 123 -19.62 -18.17 4.91
CA PHE A 123 -20.04 -17.50 6.13
C PHE A 123 -20.32 -18.50 7.26
N TYR A 124 -21.27 -19.42 7.09
CA TYR A 124 -21.63 -20.37 8.16
C TYR A 124 -20.61 -21.48 8.41
N ALA A 125 -19.54 -21.55 7.62
CA ALA A 125 -18.38 -22.38 7.95
C ALA A 125 -17.59 -21.84 9.16
N HIS A 126 -17.63 -20.53 9.43
CA HIS A 126 -16.76 -19.86 10.41
C HIS A 126 -17.53 -18.94 11.37
N TRP A 127 -18.65 -18.34 10.95
CA TRP A 127 -19.41 -17.33 11.68
C TRP A 127 -20.84 -17.76 12.03
N ASP A 128 -21.32 -17.34 13.21
CA ASP A 128 -22.72 -17.43 13.63
C ASP A 128 -23.59 -16.31 13.02
N ASP A 129 -24.88 -16.31 13.35
CA ASP A 129 -25.88 -15.40 12.78
C ASP A 129 -25.60 -13.93 13.18
N GLU A 130 -24.88 -13.70 14.27
CA GLU A 130 -24.38 -12.41 14.76
C GLU A 130 -23.00 -12.01 14.19
N GLY A 131 -22.36 -12.88 13.41
CA GLY A 131 -21.04 -12.66 12.83
C GLY A 131 -19.87 -12.88 13.81
N GLN A 132 -20.06 -13.70 14.85
CA GLN A 132 -19.01 -14.12 15.79
C GLN A 132 -18.40 -15.46 15.33
N VAL A 133 -17.10 -15.65 15.56
CA VAL A 133 -16.37 -16.85 15.11
C VAL A 133 -16.64 -18.03 16.04
N PHE A 134 -16.95 -19.21 15.48
CA PHE A 134 -17.21 -20.43 16.27
C PHE A 134 -15.96 -20.98 16.99
N ASP A 135 -14.88 -21.22 16.25
CA ASP A 135 -13.52 -21.52 16.72
C ASP A 135 -12.55 -21.37 15.53
N HIS A 136 -11.32 -20.90 15.74
CA HIS A 136 -10.37 -20.62 14.64
C HIS A 136 -9.61 -21.86 14.15
N ASP A 137 -9.57 -22.96 14.91
CA ASP A 137 -8.61 -24.05 14.72
C ASP A 137 -9.17 -25.34 14.07
N GLN A 138 -10.47 -25.40 13.73
CA GLN A 138 -11.11 -26.58 13.12
C GLN A 138 -11.31 -26.41 11.61
N PRO A 139 -10.57 -27.12 10.73
CA PRO A 139 -10.84 -27.08 9.29
C PRO A 139 -12.16 -27.79 8.97
N VAL A 140 -12.99 -27.18 8.12
CA VAL A 140 -14.25 -27.80 7.69
C VAL A 140 -13.96 -28.91 6.69
N GLU A 141 -13.92 -30.16 7.15
CA GLU A 141 -13.56 -31.33 6.32
C GLU A 141 -14.68 -31.77 5.36
N SER A 142 -15.93 -31.39 5.64
CA SER A 142 -17.08 -31.70 4.78
C SER A 142 -18.26 -30.75 5.00
N LEU A 143 -19.11 -30.63 3.98
CA LEU A 143 -20.40 -29.93 4.06
C LEU A 143 -21.53 -30.94 3.88
N ASP A 144 -22.52 -30.91 4.77
CA ASP A 144 -23.66 -31.83 4.77
C ASP A 144 -24.89 -31.17 4.11
N PHE A 145 -25.36 -31.77 3.02
CA PHE A 145 -26.59 -31.43 2.32
C PHE A 145 -27.60 -32.60 2.37
N SER A 146 -27.45 -33.52 3.33
CA SER A 146 -28.32 -34.70 3.49
C SER A 146 -29.79 -34.35 3.73
N SER A 147 -30.08 -33.17 4.28
CA SER A 147 -31.43 -32.62 4.50
C SER A 147 -32.17 -32.24 3.22
N PHE A 148 -31.48 -32.08 2.09
CA PHE A 148 -32.10 -31.75 0.81
C PHE A 148 -32.89 -32.95 0.24
N ASP A 149 -33.96 -32.69 -0.51
CA ASP A 149 -34.56 -33.73 -1.35
C ASP A 149 -33.68 -34.06 -2.57
N ASP A 150 -34.04 -35.11 -3.29
CA ASP A 150 -33.26 -35.60 -4.44
C ASP A 150 -33.19 -34.58 -5.60
N GLU A 151 -34.17 -33.67 -5.72
CA GLU A 151 -34.17 -32.62 -6.74
C GLU A 151 -33.14 -31.54 -6.41
N TYR A 152 -33.12 -31.04 -5.16
CA TYR A 152 -32.12 -30.05 -4.74
C TYR A 152 -30.72 -30.66 -4.63
N LYS A 153 -30.57 -31.93 -4.22
CA LYS A 153 -29.29 -32.66 -4.28
C LYS A 153 -28.76 -32.74 -5.70
N ALA A 154 -29.61 -33.05 -6.68
CA ALA A 154 -29.21 -33.07 -8.08
C ALA A 154 -28.84 -31.67 -8.60
N ALA A 155 -29.58 -30.63 -8.23
CA ALA A 155 -29.28 -29.24 -8.60
C ALA A 155 -27.95 -28.75 -8.00
N MET A 156 -27.72 -28.98 -6.70
CA MET A 156 -26.48 -28.61 -6.01
C MET A 156 -25.29 -29.39 -6.55
N SER A 157 -25.42 -30.71 -6.76
CA SER A 157 -24.35 -31.52 -7.37
C SER A 157 -24.05 -31.10 -8.81
N ASN A 158 -25.03 -30.58 -9.56
CA ASN A 158 -24.77 -29.97 -10.85
C ASN A 158 -23.99 -28.64 -10.70
N LEU A 159 -24.42 -27.74 -9.83
CA LEU A 159 -23.75 -26.45 -9.59
C LEU A 159 -22.28 -26.67 -9.16
N LEU A 160 -22.03 -27.50 -8.16
CA LEU A 160 -20.68 -27.82 -7.69
C LEU A 160 -19.80 -28.42 -8.79
N LYS A 161 -20.36 -29.26 -9.66
CA LYS A 161 -19.64 -29.85 -10.79
C LYS A 161 -19.30 -28.81 -11.87
N GLU A 162 -20.21 -27.90 -12.19
CA GLU A 162 -20.00 -26.86 -13.21
C GLU A 162 -19.00 -25.79 -12.72
N LEU A 163 -18.99 -25.50 -11.41
CA LEU A 163 -17.99 -24.64 -10.75
C LEU A 163 -16.67 -25.37 -10.43
N GLN A 164 -16.56 -26.66 -10.75
CA GLN A 164 -15.38 -27.51 -10.50
C GLN A 164 -15.02 -27.70 -9.01
N LEU A 165 -15.96 -27.41 -8.11
CA LEU A 165 -15.82 -27.58 -6.65
C LEU A 165 -16.01 -29.03 -6.19
N GLY A 166 -16.52 -29.92 -7.03
CA GLY A 166 -16.62 -31.35 -6.76
C GLY A 166 -17.99 -31.94 -7.06
N MET A 167 -18.35 -33.01 -6.34
CA MET A 167 -19.64 -33.69 -6.43
C MET A 167 -20.09 -34.13 -5.04
N LEU A 168 -21.40 -34.11 -4.81
CA LEU A 168 -22.00 -34.69 -3.62
C LEU A 168 -21.91 -36.23 -3.66
N SER A 169 -21.71 -36.84 -2.49
CA SER A 169 -21.90 -38.28 -2.30
C SER A 169 -23.38 -38.68 -2.47
N SER A 170 -23.67 -39.98 -2.54
CA SER A 170 -25.06 -40.48 -2.53
C SER A 170 -25.81 -40.18 -1.23
N GLN A 171 -25.10 -39.85 -0.14
CA GLN A 171 -25.69 -39.35 1.12
C GLN A 171 -25.95 -37.84 1.11
N GLY A 172 -25.48 -37.10 0.09
CA GLY A 172 -25.57 -35.64 0.03
C GLY A 172 -24.41 -34.90 0.71
N ILE A 173 -23.26 -35.53 0.92
CA ILE A 173 -22.10 -34.92 1.59
C ILE A 173 -21.07 -34.47 0.55
N LEU A 174 -20.57 -33.24 0.65
CA LEU A 174 -19.39 -32.77 -0.08
C LEU A 174 -18.16 -32.93 0.79
N SER A 175 -17.17 -33.74 0.37
CA SER A 175 -15.87 -33.80 1.04
C SER A 175 -14.99 -32.64 0.58
N LEU A 176 -14.53 -31.83 1.53
CA LEU A 176 -13.71 -30.65 1.29
C LEU A 176 -12.23 -31.03 1.37
N ARG A 177 -11.68 -31.45 0.22
CA ARG A 177 -10.22 -31.53 0.06
C ARG A 177 -9.61 -30.12 0.16
N PRO A 178 -8.35 -29.97 0.60
CA PRO A 178 -7.73 -28.66 0.83
C PRO A 178 -7.86 -27.68 -0.35
N GLU A 179 -7.76 -28.16 -1.59
CA GLU A 179 -7.84 -27.32 -2.79
C GLU A 179 -9.28 -26.81 -3.06
N ILE A 180 -10.28 -27.60 -2.68
CA ILE A 180 -11.70 -27.21 -2.75
C ILE A 180 -11.99 -26.18 -1.66
N TRP A 181 -11.47 -26.40 -0.45
CA TRP A 181 -11.61 -25.46 0.65
C TRP A 181 -10.92 -24.13 0.38
N GLU A 182 -9.68 -24.13 -0.14
CA GLU A 182 -8.98 -22.91 -0.57
C GLU A 182 -9.74 -22.12 -1.65
N THR A 183 -10.55 -22.79 -2.47
CA THR A 183 -11.42 -22.15 -3.46
C THR A 183 -12.70 -21.58 -2.82
N LEU A 184 -13.28 -22.27 -1.83
CA LEU A 184 -14.45 -21.80 -1.10
C LEU A 184 -14.13 -20.63 -0.15
N ALA A 185 -12.98 -20.64 0.52
CA ALA A 185 -12.53 -19.56 1.39
C ALA A 185 -12.39 -18.22 0.64
N GLN A 186 -12.08 -18.24 -0.65
CA GLN A 186 -12.06 -17.02 -1.48
C GLN A 186 -13.46 -16.38 -1.63
N ALA A 187 -14.55 -17.08 -1.35
CA ALA A 187 -15.90 -16.52 -1.36
C ALA A 187 -16.15 -15.50 -0.22
N GLU A 188 -15.27 -15.41 0.78
CA GLU A 188 -15.24 -14.29 1.75
C GLU A 188 -15.12 -12.93 1.05
N SER A 189 -14.40 -12.87 -0.07
CA SER A 189 -14.28 -11.65 -0.88
C SER A 189 -15.60 -11.15 -1.48
N TYR A 190 -16.63 -12.01 -1.52
CA TYR A 190 -17.96 -11.65 -2.02
C TYR A 190 -18.83 -10.99 -0.95
N PHE A 191 -18.51 -11.09 0.33
CA PHE A 191 -19.36 -10.64 1.44
C PHE A 191 -19.73 -9.16 1.34
N MET A 192 -18.76 -8.29 1.07
CA MET A 192 -19.03 -6.85 0.87
C MET A 192 -19.94 -6.65 -0.35
N ALA A 193 -19.64 -7.27 -1.49
CA ALA A 193 -20.42 -7.12 -2.71
C ALA A 193 -21.87 -7.60 -2.59
N THR A 194 -22.11 -8.72 -1.88
CA THR A 194 -23.46 -9.26 -1.69
C THR A 194 -24.23 -8.59 -0.55
N SER A 195 -23.55 -7.93 0.41
CA SER A 195 -24.22 -7.13 1.43
C SER A 195 -25.10 -6.01 0.83
N HIS A 196 -24.74 -5.52 -0.37
CA HIS A 196 -25.49 -4.54 -1.15
C HIS A 196 -26.77 -5.06 -1.85
N ALA A 197 -27.24 -6.28 -1.53
CA ALA A 197 -28.47 -6.83 -2.08
C ALA A 197 -29.74 -5.95 -1.91
N PRO A 198 -29.93 -5.17 -0.82
CA PRO A 198 -31.06 -4.23 -0.70
C PRO A 198 -31.07 -3.15 -1.79
N LEU A 199 -29.91 -2.55 -2.12
CA LEU A 199 -29.79 -1.58 -3.21
C LEU A 199 -29.97 -2.25 -4.58
N LEU A 200 -29.40 -3.44 -4.79
CA LEU A 200 -29.48 -4.15 -6.07
C LEU A 200 -30.91 -4.63 -6.40
N SER A 201 -31.65 -5.14 -5.41
CA SER A 201 -33.06 -5.52 -5.57
C SER A 201 -33.97 -4.34 -5.89
N ASN A 202 -33.63 -3.14 -5.41
CA ASN A 202 -34.37 -1.91 -5.66
C ASN A 202 -33.79 -1.07 -6.81
N LEU A 203 -32.76 -1.56 -7.52
CA LEU A 203 -32.10 -0.81 -8.61
C LEU A 203 -33.06 -0.27 -9.69
N PRO A 204 -34.11 -0.99 -10.13
CA PRO A 204 -35.09 -0.42 -11.07
C PRO A 204 -35.81 0.82 -10.52
N LYS A 205 -36.17 0.80 -9.23
CA LYS A 205 -36.80 1.93 -8.52
C LYS A 205 -35.82 3.09 -8.36
N ILE A 206 -34.58 2.81 -7.97
CA ILE A 206 -33.50 3.80 -7.84
C ILE A 206 -33.21 4.48 -9.20
N LEU A 207 -33.20 3.70 -10.29
CA LEU A 207 -32.89 4.18 -11.64
C LEU A 207 -34.00 5.02 -12.29
N ALA A 208 -35.28 4.72 -11.99
CA ALA A 208 -36.43 5.35 -12.66
C ALA A 208 -37.20 6.36 -11.78
N GLU A 209 -37.34 6.09 -10.47
CA GLU A 209 -38.31 6.77 -9.61
C GLU A 209 -37.65 7.58 -8.49
N GLU A 210 -36.93 6.89 -7.59
CA GLU A 210 -36.43 7.42 -6.32
C GLU A 210 -34.90 7.25 -6.21
N PRO A 211 -34.11 8.13 -6.85
CA PRO A 211 -32.65 7.94 -6.94
C PRO A 211 -31.92 8.06 -5.60
N GLY A 212 -32.53 8.68 -4.59
CA GLY A 212 -32.03 8.73 -3.21
C GLY A 212 -32.44 7.54 -2.33
N TRP A 213 -33.18 6.56 -2.85
CA TRP A 213 -33.64 5.43 -2.04
C TRP A 213 -32.47 4.63 -1.47
N GLY A 214 -32.58 4.25 -0.20
CA GLY A 214 -31.51 3.60 0.57
C GLY A 214 -30.57 4.57 1.31
N PHE A 215 -30.81 5.88 1.19
CA PHE A 215 -30.06 6.93 1.90
C PHE A 215 -31.00 7.94 2.60
N GLY A 216 -30.41 8.82 3.41
CA GLY A 216 -31.17 9.84 4.17
C GLY A 216 -31.94 9.23 5.33
N GLU A 217 -33.27 9.38 5.32
CA GLU A 217 -34.17 8.78 6.34
C GLU A 217 -34.43 7.28 6.11
N ASN A 218 -34.22 6.78 4.89
CA ASN A 218 -34.37 5.37 4.52
C ASN A 218 -32.99 4.69 4.52
N LYS A 219 -32.49 4.13 5.63
CA LYS A 219 -31.13 3.58 5.73
C LYS A 219 -31.06 2.08 5.36
N ALA A 220 -31.61 1.71 4.20
CA ALA A 220 -31.97 0.32 3.86
C ALA A 220 -30.89 -0.77 4.04
N GLU A 221 -29.59 -0.43 3.97
CA GLU A 221 -28.50 -1.38 4.24
C GLU A 221 -28.10 -1.46 5.72
N GLU A 222 -28.16 -0.35 6.46
CA GLU A 222 -27.93 -0.33 7.92
C GLU A 222 -29.14 -0.93 8.67
N ASP A 223 -30.35 -0.68 8.16
CA ASP A 223 -31.62 -1.16 8.71
C ASP A 223 -31.87 -2.66 8.44
N ASN A 224 -31.09 -3.30 7.55
CA ASN A 224 -31.15 -4.73 7.28
C ASN A 224 -30.07 -5.48 8.09
N PRO A 225 -30.42 -6.22 9.16
CA PRO A 225 -29.42 -6.85 10.03
C PRO A 225 -28.54 -7.88 9.31
N VAL A 226 -29.09 -8.59 8.33
CA VAL A 226 -28.39 -9.65 7.58
C VAL A 226 -27.30 -9.03 6.69
N SER A 227 -27.66 -7.99 5.93
CA SER A 227 -26.70 -7.19 5.16
C SER A 227 -25.66 -6.51 6.04
N ALA A 228 -26.06 -5.93 7.17
CA ALA A 228 -25.17 -5.23 8.08
C ALA A 228 -24.11 -6.17 8.70
N VAL A 229 -24.51 -7.37 9.14
CA VAL A 229 -23.58 -8.41 9.64
C VAL A 229 -22.63 -8.87 8.52
N LEU A 230 -23.14 -9.13 7.32
CA LEU A 230 -22.30 -9.58 6.20
C LEU A 230 -21.27 -8.53 5.77
N ASN A 231 -21.69 -7.25 5.72
CA ASN A 231 -20.79 -6.12 5.42
C ASN A 231 -19.69 -6.00 6.49
N LYS A 232 -20.06 -6.09 7.77
CA LYS A 232 -19.11 -6.05 8.91
C LYS A 232 -18.08 -7.18 8.82
N VAL A 233 -18.51 -8.42 8.60
CA VAL A 233 -17.59 -9.57 8.45
C VAL A 233 -16.74 -9.42 7.20
N GLY A 234 -17.33 -9.03 6.06
CA GLY A 234 -16.64 -8.79 4.80
C GLY A 234 -15.53 -7.74 4.90
N LYS A 235 -15.78 -6.60 5.56
CA LYS A 235 -14.74 -5.61 5.87
C LYS A 235 -13.63 -6.23 6.73
N SER A 236 -13.98 -6.99 7.77
CA SER A 236 -12.98 -7.61 8.63
C SER A 236 -12.04 -8.59 7.90
N THR A 237 -12.54 -9.32 6.90
CA THR A 237 -11.73 -10.29 6.13
C THR A 237 -10.91 -9.60 5.03
N THR A 238 -11.45 -8.59 4.34
CA THR A 238 -10.77 -7.90 3.23
C THR A 238 -9.82 -6.77 3.69
N GLU A 239 -10.24 -5.95 4.68
CA GLU A 239 -9.48 -4.80 5.20
C GLU A 239 -8.49 -5.23 6.30
N GLY A 240 -8.76 -6.32 7.03
CA GLY A 240 -7.95 -6.82 8.15
C GLY A 240 -6.45 -7.05 7.84
N PRO A 241 -6.07 -7.65 6.70
CA PRO A 241 -4.67 -7.74 6.28
C PRO A 241 -4.01 -6.37 6.11
N MET A 242 -4.73 -5.40 5.54
CA MET A 242 -4.23 -4.03 5.33
C MET A 242 -4.11 -3.23 6.63
N HIS A 243 -4.98 -3.50 7.62
CA HIS A 243 -4.83 -2.97 8.99
C HIS A 243 -3.51 -3.39 9.64
N THR A 244 -3.06 -4.63 9.39
CA THR A 244 -1.75 -5.09 9.90
C THR A 244 -0.60 -4.31 9.27
N ASP A 245 -0.73 -3.88 8.01
CA ASP A 245 0.31 -3.11 7.32
C ASP A 245 0.36 -1.64 7.77
N LEU A 246 -0.73 -1.07 8.31
CA LEU A 246 -0.67 0.23 9.03
C LEU A 246 0.25 0.19 10.25
N LEU A 247 0.45 -0.98 10.88
CA LEU A 247 1.35 -1.13 12.03
C LEU A 247 2.82 -0.88 11.64
N ARG A 248 3.18 -1.05 10.36
CA ARG A 248 4.54 -0.77 9.86
C ARG A 248 4.91 0.72 10.04
N HIS A 249 3.95 1.64 9.89
CA HIS A 249 4.18 3.07 10.13
C HIS A 249 4.43 3.36 11.62
N LEU A 250 3.83 2.59 12.53
CA LEU A 250 4.09 2.74 13.97
C LEU A 250 5.55 2.45 14.33
N ASN A 251 6.19 1.52 13.63
CA ASN A 251 7.60 1.19 13.84
C ASN A 251 8.50 2.40 13.57
N ILE A 252 8.11 3.28 12.64
CA ILE A 252 8.80 4.53 12.31
C ILE A 252 8.47 5.62 13.35
N VAL A 253 7.20 5.76 13.74
CA VAL A 253 6.80 6.80 14.70
C VAL A 253 7.32 6.53 16.13
N PHE A 254 7.51 5.26 16.48
CA PHE A 254 8.08 4.82 17.76
C PHE A 254 9.52 4.29 17.60
N GLU A 255 10.23 4.73 16.56
CA GLU A 255 11.66 4.46 16.34
C GLU A 255 12.51 5.12 17.45
N GLY A 256 13.62 4.47 17.83
CA GLY A 256 14.58 4.98 18.83
C GLY A 256 14.15 4.91 20.30
N GLU A 257 15.05 5.34 21.19
CA GLU A 257 14.91 5.23 22.66
C GLU A 257 14.47 6.55 23.34
N ASN A 258 14.29 7.64 22.60
CA ASN A 258 13.76 8.89 23.16
C ASN A 258 12.23 8.83 23.33
N PHE A 259 11.79 8.05 24.33
CA PHE A 259 10.36 7.83 24.61
C PHE A 259 9.61 9.11 24.98
N ALA A 260 10.31 10.16 25.42
CA ALA A 260 9.72 11.46 25.74
C ALA A 260 9.27 12.25 24.49
N SER A 261 9.92 12.04 23.34
CA SER A 261 9.59 12.69 22.06
C SER A 261 8.65 11.88 21.16
N GLN A 262 8.19 10.71 21.59
CA GLN A 262 7.23 9.86 20.89
C GLN A 262 5.77 10.22 21.27
N PRO A 263 4.75 9.71 20.55
CA PRO A 263 3.35 9.94 20.90
C PRO A 263 2.99 9.52 22.33
N LYS A 264 2.09 10.30 22.93
CA LYS A 264 1.47 10.02 24.25
C LYS A 264 0.04 9.47 24.11
N GLY A 265 -0.55 9.64 22.93
CA GLY A 265 -1.79 8.98 22.55
C GLY A 265 -1.81 8.58 21.08
N ILE A 266 -2.59 7.54 20.77
CA ILE A 266 -2.95 7.16 19.41
C ILE A 266 -4.45 7.30 19.28
N MET A 267 -4.88 8.02 18.26
CA MET A 267 -6.28 8.34 18.05
C MET A 267 -6.80 7.71 16.75
N VAL A 268 -7.65 6.69 16.89
CA VAL A 268 -8.33 6.03 15.78
C VAL A 268 -9.66 6.73 15.53
N VAL A 269 -9.86 7.23 14.31
CA VAL A 269 -11.01 8.07 13.93
C VAL A 269 -11.91 7.34 12.94
N GLY A 270 -13.21 7.27 13.23
CA GLY A 270 -14.15 6.37 12.55
C GLY A 270 -13.94 4.92 13.02
N CYS A 271 -13.71 4.74 14.32
CA CYS A 271 -13.43 3.43 14.90
C CYS A 271 -14.75 2.70 15.20
N GLU A 272 -15.09 1.74 14.36
CA GLU A 272 -16.30 0.90 14.50
C GLU A 272 -16.03 -0.36 15.35
N ASP A 273 -14.78 -0.85 15.36
CA ASP A 273 -14.34 -2.01 16.15
C ASP A 273 -13.07 -1.71 16.97
N ALA A 274 -13.10 -2.12 18.24
CA ALA A 274 -12.00 -2.00 19.18
C ALA A 274 -10.85 -2.97 18.89
N ASN A 275 -11.07 -4.06 18.14
CA ASN A 275 -10.04 -5.06 17.86
C ASN A 275 -8.78 -4.45 17.22
N PHE A 276 -8.93 -3.54 16.25
CA PHE A 276 -7.80 -2.86 15.64
C PHE A 276 -7.05 -1.96 16.64
N MET A 277 -7.74 -1.27 17.55
CA MET A 277 -7.10 -0.51 18.63
C MET A 277 -6.31 -1.39 19.59
N ILE A 278 -6.86 -2.57 19.93
CA ILE A 278 -6.20 -3.56 20.78
C ILE A 278 -4.96 -4.12 20.06
N GLN A 279 -5.06 -4.42 18.77
CA GLN A 279 -3.94 -4.87 17.93
C GLN A 279 -2.81 -3.82 17.89
N ILE A 280 -3.15 -2.53 17.66
CA ILE A 280 -2.19 -1.42 17.69
C ILE A 280 -1.46 -1.34 19.05
N TYR A 281 -2.19 -1.39 20.15
CA TYR A 281 -1.58 -1.28 21.48
C TYR A 281 -0.68 -2.48 21.80
N ARG A 282 -1.14 -3.71 21.53
CA ARG A 282 -0.36 -4.94 21.72
C ARG A 282 0.88 -4.97 20.83
N HIS A 283 0.77 -4.53 19.58
CA HIS A 283 1.91 -4.39 18.68
C HIS A 283 3.02 -3.53 19.30
N ILE A 284 2.68 -2.36 19.83
CA ILE A 284 3.62 -1.45 20.50
C ILE A 284 4.15 -2.06 21.80
N GLN A 285 3.30 -2.74 22.58
CA GLN A 285 3.66 -3.37 23.85
C GLN A 285 4.61 -4.56 23.68
N GLU A 286 4.41 -5.39 22.66
CA GLU A 286 5.10 -6.66 22.47
C GLU A 286 6.32 -6.55 21.54
N ASN A 287 6.30 -5.66 20.54
CA ASN A 287 7.29 -5.65 19.45
C ASN A 287 8.12 -4.37 19.33
N LEU A 288 7.77 -3.27 20.02
CA LEU A 288 8.50 -2.00 19.93
C LEU A 288 9.21 -1.65 21.24
N PRO A 289 10.36 -0.94 21.21
CA PRO A 289 11.12 -0.59 22.42
C PRO A 289 10.27 0.13 23.48
N ARG A 290 9.33 0.97 23.03
CA ARG A 290 8.38 1.67 23.90
C ARG A 290 7.56 0.73 24.80
N GLY A 291 7.28 -0.51 24.38
CA GLY A 291 6.50 -1.47 25.15
C GLY A 291 7.08 -1.78 26.53
N GLN A 292 8.41 -1.75 26.67
CA GLN A 292 9.11 -1.98 27.94
C GLN A 292 9.07 -0.78 28.89
N HIS A 293 8.62 0.39 28.41
CA HIS A 293 8.64 1.67 29.12
C HIS A 293 7.24 2.29 29.26
N LEU A 294 6.16 1.50 29.10
CA LEU A 294 4.79 2.00 29.21
C LEU A 294 4.39 2.45 30.63
N ASP A 295 5.10 2.02 31.67
CA ASP A 295 4.87 2.47 33.05
C ASP A 295 5.37 3.93 33.26
N ASP A 296 6.59 4.24 32.82
CA ASP A 296 7.18 5.59 32.92
C ASP A 296 6.71 6.54 31.81
N HIS A 297 6.45 5.98 30.62
CA HIS A 297 6.02 6.70 29.42
C HIS A 297 4.68 6.14 28.90
N PRO A 298 3.57 6.37 29.62
CA PRO A 298 2.27 5.80 29.27
C PRO A 298 1.77 6.24 27.88
N LEU A 299 1.06 5.31 27.23
CA LEU A 299 0.41 5.51 25.94
C LEU A 299 -1.11 5.34 26.12
N MET A 300 -1.90 6.23 25.51
CA MET A 300 -3.36 6.19 25.58
C MET A 300 -3.99 5.92 24.21
N MET A 301 -4.82 4.88 24.14
CA MET A 301 -5.65 4.61 22.96
C MET A 301 -6.92 5.46 23.01
N ILE A 302 -7.23 6.17 21.92
CA ILE A 302 -8.35 7.11 21.85
C ILE A 302 -9.25 6.71 20.68
N ALA A 303 -10.50 6.35 20.96
CA ALA A 303 -11.52 6.14 19.94
C ALA A 303 -12.27 7.46 19.72
N ALA A 304 -12.30 7.96 18.48
CA ALA A 304 -13.25 8.97 18.04
C ALA A 304 -14.28 8.35 17.11
N GLU A 305 -15.52 8.35 17.57
CA GLU A 305 -16.65 7.78 16.84
C GLU A 305 -17.88 8.68 17.02
N GLY A 306 -18.61 8.91 15.92
CA GLY A 306 -19.72 9.86 15.85
C GLY A 306 -21.05 9.27 16.35
N LEU A 307 -21.26 7.98 16.13
CA LEU A 307 -22.47 7.26 16.55
C LEU A 307 -22.38 6.82 18.02
N GLU A 308 -23.48 6.98 18.77
CA GLU A 308 -23.50 6.68 20.20
C GLU A 308 -23.45 5.19 20.51
N GLU A 309 -24.14 4.40 19.70
CA GLU A 309 -24.19 2.93 19.84
C GLU A 309 -22.81 2.31 19.60
N ASN A 310 -22.11 2.73 18.55
CA ASN A 310 -20.72 2.34 18.30
C ASN A 310 -19.80 2.73 19.48
N ARG A 311 -19.91 3.96 20.01
CA ARG A 311 -19.15 4.37 21.20
C ARG A 311 -19.43 3.49 22.43
N MET A 312 -20.68 3.07 22.65
CA MET A 312 -21.03 2.17 23.75
C MET A 312 -20.41 0.79 23.55
N SER A 313 -20.50 0.22 22.35
CA SER A 313 -19.87 -1.05 21.97
C SER A 313 -18.35 -1.03 22.19
N LEU A 314 -17.67 -0.01 21.64
CA LEU A 314 -16.23 0.22 21.85
C LEU A 314 -15.87 0.30 23.33
N ALA A 315 -16.65 1.03 24.13
CA ALA A 315 -16.37 1.20 25.56
C ALA A 315 -16.49 -0.11 26.34
N VAL A 316 -17.42 -1.00 25.97
CA VAL A 316 -17.56 -2.35 26.55
C VAL A 316 -16.34 -3.20 26.21
N THR A 317 -16.02 -3.36 24.92
CA THR A 317 -14.89 -4.21 24.49
C THR A 317 -13.55 -3.70 25.03
N LEU A 318 -13.31 -2.38 24.99
CA LEU A 318 -12.09 -1.78 25.54
C LEU A 318 -12.00 -1.95 27.06
N SER A 319 -13.11 -1.93 27.80
CA SER A 319 -13.11 -2.16 29.25
C SER A 319 -12.61 -3.56 29.65
N GLN A 320 -12.79 -4.54 28.77
CA GLN A 320 -12.35 -5.93 28.97
C GLN A 320 -10.90 -6.17 28.53
N SER A 321 -10.35 -5.27 27.69
CA SER A 321 -9.04 -5.45 27.03
C SER A 321 -7.80 -5.15 27.88
N GLN A 322 -7.98 -4.58 29.08
CA GLN A 322 -6.92 -4.13 30.00
C GLN A 322 -6.00 -2.99 29.49
N ILE A 323 -6.23 -2.42 28.30
CA ILE A 323 -5.39 -1.33 27.76
C ILE A 323 -5.83 0.06 28.29
N PRO A 324 -4.94 1.08 28.36
CA PRO A 324 -5.33 2.44 28.74
C PRO A 324 -6.10 3.14 27.60
N TYR A 325 -7.41 3.34 27.77
CA TYR A 325 -8.27 3.91 26.72
C TYR A 325 -9.03 5.19 27.11
N LEU A 326 -9.57 5.86 26.08
CA LEU A 326 -10.58 6.91 26.11
C LEU A 326 -11.51 6.73 24.90
N VAL A 327 -12.83 6.74 25.11
CA VAL A 327 -13.82 6.85 24.02
C VAL A 327 -14.40 8.26 24.06
N GLN A 328 -14.48 8.93 22.91
CA GLN A 328 -15.07 10.26 22.78
C GLN A 328 -15.92 10.38 21.51
N ASN A 329 -16.87 11.32 21.53
CA ASN A 329 -17.55 11.75 20.32
C ASN A 329 -16.53 12.40 19.38
N GLY A 330 -16.52 12.02 18.11
CA GLY A 330 -15.63 12.59 17.10
C GLY A 330 -16.12 12.27 15.71
N ALA A 331 -15.98 13.21 14.78
CA ALA A 331 -16.47 13.07 13.41
C ALA A 331 -15.35 13.32 12.40
N LEU A 332 -15.20 12.41 11.44
CA LEU A 332 -14.20 12.46 10.37
C LEU A 332 -14.21 13.79 9.59
N ALA A 333 -15.40 14.34 9.33
CA ALA A 333 -15.58 15.61 8.63
C ALA A 333 -15.28 16.87 9.48
N LYS A 334 -15.11 16.72 10.80
CA LYS A 334 -14.92 17.81 11.77
C LYS A 334 -13.69 17.53 12.67
N PRO A 335 -12.48 17.39 12.10
CA PRO A 335 -11.30 17.04 12.89
C PRO A 335 -10.97 18.11 13.94
N VAL A 336 -10.99 19.41 13.59
CA VAL A 336 -10.67 20.50 14.54
C VAL A 336 -11.59 20.50 15.78
N GLU A 337 -12.90 20.32 15.60
CA GLU A 337 -13.86 20.18 16.72
C GLU A 337 -13.56 18.94 17.56
N THR A 338 -13.31 17.82 16.89
CA THR A 338 -12.99 16.52 17.50
C THR A 338 -11.71 16.59 18.36
N LEU A 339 -10.67 17.29 17.90
CA LEU A 339 -9.43 17.48 18.66
C LEU A 339 -9.59 18.47 19.83
N ALA A 340 -10.48 19.45 19.72
CA ALA A 340 -10.77 20.39 20.80
C ALA A 340 -11.38 19.70 22.03
N LEU A 341 -11.95 18.49 21.89
CA LEU A 341 -12.48 17.70 22.99
C LEU A 341 -11.37 17.14 23.90
N LEU A 342 -10.22 16.71 23.34
CA LEU A 342 -9.07 16.20 24.11
C LEU A 342 -8.56 17.19 25.18
N LYS A 343 -8.65 18.49 24.90
CA LYS A 343 -8.28 19.57 25.84
C LYS A 343 -9.34 19.81 26.93
N LYS A 344 -10.60 19.42 26.68
CA LYS A 344 -11.77 19.65 27.55
C LYS A 344 -12.06 18.47 28.49
N THR A 345 -11.54 17.27 28.22
CA THR A 345 -11.78 16.04 29.01
C THR A 345 -11.28 16.18 30.45
N LYS A 346 -12.22 16.34 31.41
CA LYS A 346 -11.92 16.66 32.82
C LYS A 346 -11.01 15.67 33.56
N LYS A 347 -11.00 14.38 33.17
CA LYS A 347 -10.24 13.31 33.85
C LYS A 347 -8.89 12.97 33.22
N LYS A 348 -8.70 13.27 31.93
CA LYS A 348 -7.54 12.86 31.12
C LYS A 348 -7.32 13.91 30.02
N LYS A 349 -6.70 15.05 30.36
CA LYS A 349 -6.37 16.09 29.37
C LYS A 349 -5.17 15.64 28.54
N MET A 350 -5.23 15.84 27.24
CA MET A 350 -4.11 15.58 26.32
C MET A 350 -3.94 16.76 25.36
N ASP A 351 -2.70 17.06 24.99
CA ASP A 351 -2.41 18.00 23.91
C ASP A 351 -2.47 17.25 22.56
N PRO A 352 -3.32 17.67 21.60
CA PRO A 352 -3.37 17.09 20.26
C PRO A 352 -2.01 17.02 19.54
N LYS A 353 -1.06 17.91 19.87
CA LYS A 353 0.32 17.84 19.36
C LYS A 353 1.08 16.58 19.81
N THR A 354 0.66 15.96 20.90
CA THR A 354 1.26 14.72 21.43
C THR A 354 0.59 13.43 20.93
N VAL A 355 -0.26 13.54 19.90
CA VAL A 355 -1.09 12.44 19.38
C VAL A 355 -0.64 12.04 17.97
N LEU A 356 -0.63 10.74 17.70
CA LEU A 356 -0.62 10.16 16.36
C LEU A 356 -2.06 9.82 15.95
N TYR A 357 -2.44 10.16 14.72
CA TYR A 357 -3.77 9.86 14.19
C TYR A 357 -3.75 8.64 13.29
N ILE A 358 -4.81 7.84 13.35
CA ILE A 358 -5.00 6.67 12.50
C ILE A 358 -6.44 6.65 11.97
N ARG A 359 -6.62 6.34 10.69
CA ARG A 359 -7.92 5.94 10.12
C ARG A 359 -7.70 4.96 8.97
N ALA A 360 -8.60 3.99 8.81
CA ALA A 360 -8.51 2.99 7.76
C ALA A 360 -9.86 2.89 7.06
N PHE A 361 -9.88 3.10 5.74
CA PHE A 361 -11.05 2.94 4.88
C PHE A 361 -12.23 3.84 5.27
N LYS A 362 -11.99 5.16 5.41
CA LYS A 362 -12.99 6.12 5.94
C LYS A 362 -13.20 7.39 5.12
N ASP A 363 -12.22 7.91 4.37
CA ASP A 363 -12.39 9.12 3.56
C ASP A 363 -13.29 8.89 2.34
N HIS A 364 -13.35 7.66 1.82
CA HIS A 364 -14.36 7.27 0.83
C HIS A 364 -15.77 7.10 1.46
N GLN A 365 -15.87 6.91 2.77
CA GLN A 365 -17.14 6.75 3.52
C GLN A 365 -17.62 8.08 4.14
N ARG A 366 -16.89 9.18 3.94
CA ARG A 366 -17.25 10.51 4.47
C ARG A 366 -18.56 10.98 3.84
N ALA A 367 -19.41 11.68 4.61
CA ALA A 367 -20.50 12.43 4.00
C ALA A 367 -19.95 13.48 3.02
N TYR A 368 -20.52 13.57 1.81
CA TYR A 368 -20.16 14.60 0.86
C TYR A 368 -20.50 15.98 1.43
N VAL A 369 -19.57 16.91 1.26
CA VAL A 369 -19.74 18.33 1.57
C VAL A 369 -19.43 19.08 0.28
N PRO A 370 -20.41 19.78 -0.33
CA PRO A 370 -20.14 20.60 -1.50
C PRO A 370 -19.00 21.59 -1.25
N PRO A 371 -18.08 21.77 -2.20
CA PRO A 371 -16.95 22.67 -2.02
C PRO A 371 -17.42 24.12 -1.86
N SER A 372 -16.76 24.85 -0.96
CA SER A 372 -16.96 26.29 -0.79
C SER A 372 -16.42 27.11 -1.97
N LYS A 373 -15.36 26.62 -2.62
CA LYS A 373 -14.74 27.27 -3.79
C LYS A 373 -15.17 26.58 -5.09
N GLN A 374 -15.80 27.35 -5.97
CA GLN A 374 -16.08 26.95 -7.35
C GLN A 374 -14.86 27.19 -8.26
N TYR A 375 -14.73 26.37 -9.30
CA TYR A 375 -13.64 26.41 -10.26
C TYR A 375 -14.20 26.53 -11.68
N ALA A 376 -13.56 27.35 -12.52
CA ALA A 376 -13.89 27.42 -13.94
C ALA A 376 -13.52 26.10 -14.65
N SER A 377 -14.29 25.69 -15.66
CA SER A 377 -14.15 24.39 -16.33
C SER A 377 -12.83 24.23 -17.11
N ASP A 378 -12.19 25.34 -17.46
CA ASP A 378 -10.88 25.46 -18.11
C ASP A 378 -9.73 25.69 -17.11
N SER A 379 -10.02 25.82 -15.81
CA SER A 379 -8.97 25.96 -14.80
C SER A 379 -8.08 24.71 -14.72
N PRO A 380 -6.78 24.84 -14.41
CA PRO A 380 -5.87 23.70 -14.28
C PRO A 380 -6.37 22.58 -13.36
N LEU A 381 -7.04 22.94 -12.27
CA LEU A 381 -7.65 21.98 -11.34
C LEU A 381 -8.85 21.25 -11.94
N ALA A 382 -9.75 21.94 -12.64
CA ALA A 382 -10.91 21.31 -13.30
C ALA A 382 -10.45 20.37 -14.43
N LEU A 383 -9.46 20.80 -15.23
CA LEU A 383 -8.83 19.98 -16.26
C LEU A 383 -8.15 18.74 -15.67
N TYR A 384 -7.45 18.88 -14.54
CA TYR A 384 -6.82 17.76 -13.85
C TYR A 384 -7.85 16.79 -13.27
N ALA A 385 -8.88 17.28 -12.59
CA ALA A 385 -9.97 16.46 -12.06
C ALA A 385 -10.69 15.68 -13.17
N LYS A 386 -11.00 16.32 -14.30
CA LYS A 386 -11.56 15.67 -15.50
C LYS A 386 -10.61 14.63 -16.10
N ALA A 387 -9.30 14.89 -16.13
CA ALA A 387 -8.31 13.95 -16.65
C ALA A 387 -8.09 12.72 -15.75
N GLN A 388 -8.28 12.86 -14.43
CA GLN A 388 -8.10 11.76 -13.47
C GLN A 388 -9.39 10.98 -13.16
N MET A 389 -10.56 11.60 -13.30
CA MET A 389 -11.85 11.05 -12.82
C MET A 389 -13.00 11.28 -13.80
N GLY A 390 -12.73 11.60 -15.07
CA GLY A 390 -13.76 11.99 -16.04
C GLY A 390 -14.79 10.91 -16.40
N ASP A 391 -14.54 9.65 -16.02
CA ASP A 391 -15.47 8.52 -16.14
C ASP A 391 -15.86 7.90 -14.77
N PHE A 392 -15.60 8.61 -13.67
CA PHE A 392 -16.03 8.21 -12.33
C PHE A 392 -17.46 8.71 -12.11
N VAL A 393 -18.25 7.95 -11.34
CA VAL A 393 -19.63 8.32 -11.01
C VAL A 393 -19.73 8.47 -9.50
N HIS A 394 -19.87 9.72 -9.06
CA HIS A 394 -20.13 10.06 -7.67
C HIS A 394 -21.55 10.60 -7.55
N LEU A 395 -22.27 10.16 -6.52
CA LEU A 395 -23.68 10.49 -6.33
C LEU A 395 -23.89 11.11 -4.96
N ASP A 396 -24.71 12.15 -4.86
CA ASP A 396 -25.10 12.72 -3.57
C ASP A 396 -26.18 11.86 -2.86
N SER A 397 -26.60 12.26 -1.65
CA SER A 397 -27.63 11.54 -0.90
C SER A 397 -29.00 11.45 -1.60
N GLU A 398 -29.28 12.34 -2.56
CA GLU A 398 -30.50 12.32 -3.38
C GLU A 398 -30.33 11.51 -4.68
N GLY A 399 -29.10 11.05 -4.98
CA GLY A 399 -28.74 10.32 -6.19
C GLY A 399 -28.50 11.20 -7.42
N ASN A 400 -28.31 12.50 -7.24
CA ASN A 400 -27.84 13.40 -8.30
C ASN A 400 -26.35 13.17 -8.56
N LEU A 401 -25.89 13.44 -9.79
CA LEU A 401 -24.48 13.35 -10.15
C LEU A 401 -23.68 14.48 -9.49
N ILE A 402 -22.53 14.15 -8.91
CA ILE A 402 -21.53 15.12 -8.45
C ILE A 402 -20.45 15.23 -9.53
N GLU A 403 -20.21 16.44 -10.01
CA GLU A 403 -19.16 16.72 -11.00
C GLU A 403 -17.76 16.38 -10.46
N ALA A 404 -16.89 15.85 -11.33
CA ALA A 404 -15.55 15.41 -10.95
C ALA A 404 -14.71 16.55 -10.31
N VAL A 405 -14.89 17.79 -10.76
CA VAL A 405 -14.24 18.98 -10.19
C VAL A 405 -14.74 19.29 -8.77
N ASP A 406 -16.04 19.14 -8.51
CA ASP A 406 -16.63 19.45 -7.21
C ASP A 406 -16.30 18.36 -6.18
N MET A 407 -16.32 17.09 -6.59
CA MET A 407 -15.84 15.99 -5.76
C MET A 407 -14.34 16.14 -5.43
N TYR A 408 -13.53 16.57 -6.40
CA TYR A 408 -12.11 16.81 -6.17
C TYR A 408 -11.89 17.97 -5.18
N ALA A 409 -12.55 19.11 -5.39
CA ALA A 409 -12.47 20.25 -4.49
C ALA A 409 -12.98 19.91 -3.06
N SER A 410 -14.05 19.11 -2.95
CA SER A 410 -14.55 18.58 -1.68
C SER A 410 -13.52 17.74 -0.93
N LEU A 411 -12.70 16.96 -1.64
CA LEU A 411 -11.58 16.20 -1.04
C LEU A 411 -10.46 17.14 -0.57
N VAL A 412 -10.10 18.17 -1.37
CA VAL A 412 -9.09 19.16 -0.99
C VAL A 412 -9.52 19.89 0.30
N GLU A 413 -10.73 20.45 0.34
CA GLU A 413 -11.26 21.14 1.54
C GLU A 413 -11.44 20.19 2.75
N HIS A 414 -11.62 18.90 2.51
CA HIS A 414 -11.56 17.88 3.57
C HIS A 414 -10.14 17.71 4.11
N PHE A 415 -9.14 17.59 3.24
CA PHE A 415 -7.75 17.53 3.67
C PHE A 415 -7.24 18.81 4.31
N GLU A 416 -7.68 20.00 3.90
CA GLU A 416 -7.33 21.29 4.53
C GLU A 416 -7.80 21.36 6.00
N ARG A 417 -9.04 20.90 6.26
CA ARG A 417 -9.56 20.73 7.63
C ARG A 417 -8.70 19.78 8.45
N TRP A 418 -8.21 18.70 7.85
CA TRP A 418 -7.32 17.74 8.50
C TRP A 418 -5.90 18.28 8.71
N SER A 419 -5.31 18.96 7.74
CA SER A 419 -4.01 19.62 7.84
C SER A 419 -3.99 20.63 8.99
N THR A 420 -5.02 21.47 9.08
CA THR A 420 -5.22 22.40 10.20
C THR A 420 -5.26 21.68 11.56
N ALA A 421 -5.94 20.52 11.62
CA ALA A 421 -6.04 19.73 12.84
C ALA A 421 -4.71 19.02 13.21
N LEU A 422 -3.90 18.65 12.20
CA LEU A 422 -2.63 17.93 12.35
C LEU A 422 -1.43 18.84 12.71
N GLU A 423 -1.63 20.15 12.87
CA GLU A 423 -0.55 21.11 13.11
C GLU A 423 0.29 20.80 14.38
N GLY A 424 1.56 20.45 14.15
CA GLY A 424 2.51 20.10 15.21
C GLY A 424 2.24 18.77 15.90
N SER A 425 1.44 17.89 15.27
CA SER A 425 1.21 16.51 15.71
C SER A 425 2.19 15.53 15.05
N PHE A 426 2.07 14.25 15.39
CA PHE A 426 2.81 13.16 14.72
C PHE A 426 2.24 12.79 13.35
N GLY A 427 1.23 13.49 12.84
CA GLY A 427 0.61 13.21 11.55
C GLY A 427 -0.42 12.08 11.60
N LEU A 428 -0.74 11.55 10.42
CA LEU A 428 -1.85 10.64 10.16
C LEU A 428 -1.36 9.39 9.42
N CYS A 429 -1.36 8.23 10.08
CA CYS A 429 -1.25 6.94 9.39
C CYS A 429 -2.62 6.57 8.81
N MET A 430 -2.68 6.21 7.54
CA MET A 430 -3.95 5.89 6.91
C MET A 430 -3.84 4.88 5.78
N ALA A 431 -4.86 4.01 5.69
CA ALA A 431 -5.11 3.13 4.58
C ALA A 431 -6.42 3.57 3.92
N GLU A 432 -6.47 3.63 2.59
CA GLU A 432 -7.65 4.08 1.88
C GLU A 432 -7.85 3.39 0.53
N GLU A 433 -9.11 3.14 0.17
CA GLU A 433 -9.49 2.50 -1.07
C GLU A 433 -9.73 3.51 -2.20
N MET A 434 -9.20 3.18 -3.37
CA MET A 434 -9.16 3.99 -4.57
C MET A 434 -10.11 3.42 -5.63
N SER A 435 -10.45 4.23 -6.63
CA SER A 435 -11.15 3.76 -7.83
C SER A 435 -10.25 3.87 -9.06
N LEU A 436 -10.51 3.03 -10.06
CA LEU A 436 -9.81 3.00 -11.34
C LEU A 436 -10.71 3.54 -12.45
N ASP A 437 -10.11 4.05 -13.52
CA ASP A 437 -10.82 4.38 -14.76
C ASP A 437 -11.38 3.11 -15.45
N VAL A 438 -12.31 3.30 -16.38
CA VAL A 438 -12.93 2.21 -17.16
C VAL A 438 -11.89 1.41 -17.95
N PRO A 439 -10.92 2.01 -18.67
CA PRO A 439 -9.88 1.26 -19.39
C PRO A 439 -9.04 0.33 -18.50
N THR A 440 -8.62 0.81 -17.32
CA THR A 440 -7.81 0.04 -16.36
C THR A 440 -8.66 -1.01 -15.67
N THR A 441 -9.89 -0.67 -15.26
CA THR A 441 -10.85 -1.63 -14.68
C THR A 441 -11.12 -2.78 -15.66
N ARG A 442 -11.43 -2.47 -16.92
CA ARG A 442 -11.65 -3.47 -17.99
C ARG A 442 -10.41 -4.33 -18.24
N ARG A 443 -9.22 -3.73 -18.24
CA ARG A 443 -7.95 -4.43 -18.47
C ARG A 443 -7.62 -5.46 -17.40
N PHE A 444 -7.98 -5.19 -16.15
CA PHE A 444 -7.65 -6.03 -14.98
C PHE A 444 -8.88 -6.67 -14.33
N ILE A 445 -10.02 -6.76 -15.04
CA ILE A 445 -11.31 -7.19 -14.47
C ILE A 445 -11.30 -8.62 -13.88
N ASN A 446 -10.39 -9.48 -14.33
CA ASN A 446 -10.19 -10.83 -13.81
C ASN A 446 -9.14 -10.91 -12.67
N ASP A 447 -8.34 -9.85 -12.50
CA ASP A 447 -7.23 -9.77 -11.54
C ASP A 447 -7.55 -8.81 -10.38
N SER A 448 -8.80 -8.34 -10.26
CA SER A 448 -9.13 -7.13 -9.49
C SER A 448 -10.60 -7.04 -9.07
N LEU A 449 -10.84 -6.58 -7.83
CA LEU A 449 -12.19 -6.22 -7.35
C LEU A 449 -12.62 -4.78 -7.74
N ALA A 450 -11.81 -4.06 -8.53
CA ALA A 450 -12.06 -2.67 -8.94
C ALA A 450 -13.47 -2.45 -9.52
N PHE A 451 -13.97 -3.41 -10.31
CA PHE A 451 -15.28 -3.31 -10.93
C PHE A 451 -16.41 -3.36 -9.90
N SER A 452 -16.46 -4.40 -9.05
CA SER A 452 -17.53 -4.58 -8.07
C SER A 452 -17.46 -3.53 -6.97
N SER A 453 -16.29 -3.32 -6.35
CA SER A 453 -16.10 -2.31 -5.30
C SER A 453 -16.39 -0.89 -5.80
N GLY A 454 -15.88 -0.52 -6.98
CA GLY A 454 -16.14 0.80 -7.56
C GLY A 454 -17.62 1.02 -7.88
N THR A 455 -18.28 0.05 -8.52
CA THR A 455 -19.67 0.19 -8.99
C THR A 455 -20.67 0.16 -7.83
N LEU A 456 -20.53 -0.82 -6.92
CA LEU A 456 -21.38 -0.91 -5.73
C LEU A 456 -21.08 0.23 -4.76
N GLY A 457 -19.83 0.67 -4.66
CA GLY A 457 -19.43 1.87 -3.93
C GLY A 457 -20.16 3.12 -4.37
N SER A 458 -20.17 3.42 -5.68
CA SER A 458 -20.95 4.55 -6.22
C SER A 458 -22.44 4.44 -5.91
N LEU A 459 -23.01 3.22 -6.03
CA LEU A 459 -24.40 2.95 -5.66
C LEU A 459 -24.64 3.15 -4.14
N ALA A 460 -23.66 2.80 -3.31
CA ALA A 460 -23.62 2.95 -1.85
C ALA A 460 -23.20 4.36 -1.37
N ARG A 461 -23.13 5.36 -2.27
CA ARG A 461 -22.73 6.75 -1.98
C ARG A 461 -21.34 6.88 -1.36
N GLN A 462 -20.42 6.03 -1.80
CA GLN A 462 -19.01 6.04 -1.42
C GLN A 462 -18.16 6.80 -2.45
N TYR A 463 -17.25 7.62 -1.95
CA TYR A 463 -16.48 8.61 -2.72
C TYR A 463 -15.03 8.18 -2.91
N ARG A 464 -14.83 7.03 -3.57
CA ARG A 464 -13.48 6.57 -3.99
C ARG A 464 -12.93 7.47 -5.09
N ILE A 465 -11.63 7.73 -5.04
CA ILE A 465 -10.94 8.73 -5.87
C ILE A 465 -9.78 8.05 -6.61
N ALA A 466 -9.33 8.65 -7.72
CA ALA A 466 -8.16 8.14 -8.46
C ALA A 466 -6.89 8.31 -7.60
N PRO A 467 -5.96 7.34 -7.58
CA PRO A 467 -4.79 7.39 -6.70
C PRO A 467 -3.95 8.67 -6.85
N GLY A 468 -3.70 9.12 -8.09
CA GLY A 468 -2.97 10.36 -8.38
C GLY A 468 -3.68 11.60 -7.84
N ALA A 469 -5.00 11.69 -8.07
CA ALA A 469 -5.81 12.79 -7.54
C ALA A 469 -5.80 12.80 -6.00
N TYR A 470 -5.91 11.63 -5.36
CA TYR A 470 -5.93 11.51 -3.91
C TYR A 470 -4.65 12.06 -3.26
N VAL A 471 -3.47 11.70 -3.79
CA VAL A 471 -2.19 12.21 -3.25
C VAL A 471 -1.96 13.69 -3.57
N MET A 472 -2.43 14.18 -4.73
CA MET A 472 -2.37 15.60 -5.07
C MET A 472 -3.27 16.45 -4.16
N ALA A 473 -4.47 15.97 -3.81
CA ALA A 473 -5.35 16.67 -2.87
C ALA A 473 -4.74 16.76 -1.45
N GLY A 474 -3.98 15.75 -1.03
CA GLY A 474 -3.16 15.82 0.18
C GLY A 474 -2.10 16.94 0.10
N ALA A 475 -1.33 16.99 -0.98
CA ALA A 475 -0.30 18.00 -1.20
C ALA A 475 -0.86 19.44 -1.30
N MET A 476 -2.05 19.61 -1.86
CA MET A 476 -2.80 20.88 -1.86
C MET A 476 -3.17 21.36 -0.45
N ALA A 477 -3.43 20.44 0.47
CA ALA A 477 -3.63 20.76 1.88
C ALA A 477 -2.32 20.85 2.69
N GLY A 478 -1.15 20.64 2.07
CA GLY A 478 0.14 20.61 2.76
C GLY A 478 0.44 19.30 3.49
N LEU A 479 -0.27 18.21 3.16
CA LEU A 479 -0.07 16.87 3.70
C LEU A 479 0.76 16.03 2.73
N PHE A 480 1.92 15.57 3.20
CA PHE A 480 2.89 14.81 2.41
C PHE A 480 3.31 13.53 3.14
N PRO A 481 3.70 12.45 2.43
CA PRO A 481 4.29 11.28 3.05
C PRO A 481 5.50 11.62 3.92
N ALA A 482 5.55 11.09 5.14
CA ALA A 482 6.69 11.25 6.05
C ALA A 482 7.97 10.59 5.47
N LYS A 483 7.80 9.44 4.82
CA LYS A 483 8.84 8.71 4.06
C LYS A 483 8.20 8.14 2.77
N TYR A 484 8.58 8.64 1.59
CA TYR A 484 7.96 8.28 0.30
C TYR A 484 8.24 6.84 -0.15
N ASP A 485 9.36 6.26 0.28
CA ASP A 485 9.73 4.86 0.08
C ASP A 485 8.92 3.90 0.94
N GLN A 486 8.28 4.40 2.00
CA GLN A 486 7.42 3.63 2.91
C GLN A 486 5.93 3.67 2.52
N VAL A 487 5.56 4.45 1.50
CA VAL A 487 4.21 4.45 0.93
C VAL A 487 3.96 3.13 0.20
N GLN A 488 2.95 2.40 0.64
CA GLN A 488 2.54 1.10 0.11
C GLN A 488 1.29 1.26 -0.76
N ASN A 489 1.24 0.48 -1.83
CA ASN A 489 0.19 0.54 -2.83
C ASN A 489 -0.15 -0.90 -3.29
N TYR A 490 -1.43 -1.27 -3.22
CA TYR A 490 -1.89 -2.64 -3.48
C TYR A 490 -2.69 -2.73 -4.79
N PRO A 491 -2.51 -3.80 -5.59
CA PRO A 491 -1.60 -4.92 -5.37
C PRO A 491 -0.12 -4.49 -5.39
N GLU A 492 0.71 -5.13 -4.55
CA GLU A 492 2.14 -4.78 -4.46
C GLU A 492 2.82 -4.93 -5.83
N GLN A 493 3.65 -3.95 -6.20
CA GLN A 493 4.29 -3.85 -7.53
C GLN A 493 3.27 -3.87 -8.70
N GLY A 494 2.01 -3.53 -8.42
CA GLY A 494 0.90 -3.53 -9.35
C GLY A 494 1.05 -2.52 -10.49
N LYS A 495 0.30 -2.78 -11.57
CA LYS A 495 0.15 -1.83 -12.69
C LYS A 495 -0.94 -0.77 -12.44
N TYR A 496 -1.53 -0.78 -11.25
CA TYR A 496 -2.61 0.08 -10.77
C TYR A 496 -2.58 0.08 -9.23
N THR A 497 -3.25 1.04 -8.59
CA THR A 497 -3.39 1.11 -7.12
C THR A 497 -4.87 1.10 -6.74
N LEU A 498 -5.29 0.12 -5.94
CA LEU A 498 -6.62 0.04 -5.32
C LEU A 498 -6.63 0.38 -3.83
N VAL A 499 -5.55 0.07 -3.11
CA VAL A 499 -5.40 0.51 -1.71
C VAL A 499 -4.09 1.26 -1.59
N LEU A 500 -4.15 2.44 -0.99
CA LEU A 500 -3.00 3.28 -0.66
C LEU A 500 -2.81 3.28 0.86
N ASN A 501 -1.62 2.95 1.35
CA ASN A 501 -1.27 2.96 2.76
C ASN A 501 -0.04 3.85 3.00
N GLN A 502 -0.19 4.87 3.84
CA GLN A 502 0.79 5.93 4.01
C GLN A 502 0.71 6.61 5.38
N HIS A 503 1.83 7.19 5.81
CA HIS A 503 1.91 8.12 6.95
C HIS A 503 2.08 9.55 6.42
N LEU A 504 1.05 10.37 6.56
CA LEU A 504 1.02 11.77 6.14
C LEU A 504 1.42 12.70 7.29
N VAL A 505 2.27 13.68 7.00
CA VAL A 505 2.66 14.77 7.90
C VAL A 505 2.42 16.13 7.25
N ARG A 506 2.12 17.14 8.07
CA ARG A 506 1.96 18.52 7.58
C ARG A 506 3.32 19.16 7.34
N LYS A 507 3.54 19.70 6.14
CA LYS A 507 4.66 20.58 5.78
C LYS A 507 4.23 22.06 5.96
N PRO A 508 5.16 23.03 6.07
CA PRO A 508 4.82 24.45 6.17
C PRO A 508 4.38 25.09 4.84
N PHE A 509 4.35 24.32 3.76
CA PHE A 509 3.99 24.75 2.41
C PHE A 509 2.94 23.81 1.79
N VAL A 510 2.29 24.27 0.72
CA VAL A 510 1.33 23.50 -0.09
C VAL A 510 1.77 23.45 -1.55
N LEU A 511 1.31 22.44 -2.31
CA LEU A 511 1.44 22.42 -3.77
C LEU A 511 0.09 22.65 -4.42
N ARG A 512 0.01 23.59 -5.36
CA ARG A 512 -1.16 23.78 -6.22
C ARG A 512 -0.75 23.82 -7.69
N PHE A 513 -1.72 23.69 -8.59
CA PHE A 513 -1.47 23.93 -10.01
C PHE A 513 -1.04 25.39 -10.24
N ALA A 514 -0.15 25.59 -11.20
CA ALA A 514 0.25 26.90 -11.67
C ALA A 514 -0.89 27.54 -12.49
N GLU A 515 -1.21 28.80 -12.21
CA GLU A 515 -2.17 29.59 -12.96
C GLU A 515 -1.44 30.69 -13.76
N LEU A 516 -2.05 31.20 -14.84
CA LEU A 516 -1.46 32.30 -15.63
C LEU A 516 -1.24 33.59 -14.82
N SER A 517 -1.95 33.76 -13.72
CA SER A 517 -1.77 34.82 -12.72
C SER A 517 -0.45 34.71 -11.95
N ASP A 518 0.18 33.52 -11.89
CA ASP A 518 1.45 33.31 -11.20
C ASP A 518 2.67 33.80 -12.02
N LEU A 519 2.52 34.09 -13.32
CA LEU A 519 3.62 34.45 -14.23
C LEU A 519 4.59 35.52 -13.70
N PRO A 520 4.17 36.64 -13.08
CA PRO A 520 5.09 37.63 -12.52
C PRO A 520 6.00 37.07 -11.41
N GLU A 521 5.48 36.14 -10.61
CA GLU A 521 6.20 35.54 -9.49
C GLU A 521 7.03 34.32 -9.94
N LEU A 522 6.62 33.63 -11.01
CA LEU A 522 7.44 32.64 -11.71
C LEU A 522 8.70 33.29 -12.31
N LEU A 523 8.57 34.48 -12.91
CA LEU A 523 9.72 35.27 -13.39
C LEU A 523 10.68 35.64 -12.24
N ARG A 524 10.15 36.02 -11.07
CA ARG A 524 10.98 36.26 -9.87
C ARG A 524 11.72 34.98 -9.42
N LEU A 525 11.08 33.81 -9.49
CA LEU A 525 11.73 32.54 -9.16
C LEU A 525 12.83 32.18 -10.18
N GLU A 526 12.62 32.40 -11.47
CA GLU A 526 13.66 32.26 -12.51
C GLU A 526 14.87 33.16 -12.22
N GLU A 527 14.64 34.42 -11.82
CA GLU A 527 15.73 35.35 -11.45
C GLU A 527 16.56 34.87 -10.25
N LEU A 528 15.94 34.23 -9.26
CA LEU A 528 16.61 33.72 -8.07
C LEU A 528 17.26 32.34 -8.26
N GLY A 529 16.68 31.50 -9.12
CA GLY A 529 17.08 30.11 -9.31
C GLY A 529 18.15 29.90 -10.39
N TRP A 530 18.18 30.74 -11.43
CA TRP A 530 19.04 30.55 -12.59
C TRP A 530 19.98 31.72 -12.88
N ALA A 531 21.16 31.39 -13.43
CA ALA A 531 22.06 32.36 -14.03
C ALA A 531 21.38 33.04 -15.23
N GLN A 532 21.68 34.33 -15.48
CA GLN A 532 20.95 35.17 -16.43
C GLN A 532 20.76 34.55 -17.83
N HIS A 533 21.74 33.79 -18.32
CA HIS A 533 21.69 33.17 -19.65
C HIS A 533 20.87 31.86 -19.72
N LEU A 534 20.48 31.27 -18.59
CA LEU A 534 19.66 30.04 -18.52
C LEU A 534 18.18 30.31 -18.21
N ARG A 535 17.85 31.55 -17.78
CA ARG A 535 16.49 31.97 -17.42
C ARG A 535 15.56 31.90 -18.62
N LYS A 536 14.27 31.67 -18.35
CA LYS A 536 13.20 31.77 -19.36
C LYS A 536 12.34 33.00 -19.15
N ASP A 537 11.90 33.59 -20.26
CA ASP A 537 11.06 34.79 -20.30
C ASP A 537 9.57 34.46 -20.15
N GLU A 538 8.72 35.50 -20.13
CA GLU A 538 7.28 35.33 -19.94
C GLU A 538 6.64 34.47 -21.05
N GLU A 539 7.10 34.56 -22.30
CA GLU A 539 6.53 33.82 -23.43
C GLU A 539 6.77 32.31 -23.25
N HIS A 540 8.00 31.92 -22.90
CA HIS A 540 8.35 30.52 -22.64
C HIS A 540 7.64 29.96 -21.40
N LEU A 541 7.51 30.73 -20.32
CA LEU A 541 6.80 30.30 -19.12
C LEU A 541 5.28 30.19 -19.36
N ARG A 542 4.69 31.17 -20.05
CA ARG A 542 3.28 31.17 -20.46
C ARG A 542 2.97 29.94 -21.30
N ARG A 543 3.78 29.67 -22.34
CA ARG A 543 3.63 28.50 -23.20
C ARG A 543 3.62 27.19 -22.43
N ARG A 544 4.46 27.03 -21.40
CA ARG A 544 4.44 25.83 -20.53
C ARG A 544 3.10 25.68 -19.81
N LEU A 545 2.63 26.74 -19.16
CA LEU A 545 1.36 26.76 -18.43
C LEU A 545 0.15 26.50 -19.34
N GLU A 546 0.14 27.05 -20.56
CA GLU A 546 -0.93 26.87 -21.54
C GLU A 546 -0.90 25.49 -22.22
N THR A 547 0.29 24.92 -22.43
CA THR A 547 0.45 23.60 -23.08
C THR A 547 0.17 22.44 -22.12
N SER A 548 0.64 22.51 -20.88
CA SER A 548 0.52 21.43 -19.89
C SER A 548 0.03 21.93 -18.51
N PRO A 549 -1.17 22.53 -18.44
CA PRO A 549 -1.70 23.17 -17.21
C PRO A 549 -1.83 22.18 -16.04
N THR A 550 -2.11 20.90 -16.33
CA THR A 550 -2.32 19.86 -15.33
C THR A 550 -1.03 19.25 -14.77
N THR A 551 0.14 19.69 -15.25
CA THR A 551 1.45 19.16 -14.84
C THR A 551 2.48 20.24 -14.46
N CYS A 552 2.04 21.50 -14.32
CA CYS A 552 2.82 22.59 -13.76
C CYS A 552 2.36 22.87 -12.33
N PHE A 553 3.25 22.75 -11.34
CA PHE A 553 2.92 22.88 -9.91
C PHE A 553 3.72 24.00 -9.27
N VAL A 554 3.06 24.91 -8.56
CA VAL A 554 3.72 25.92 -7.72
C VAL A 554 3.62 25.54 -6.25
N CYS A 555 4.68 25.86 -5.50
CA CYS A 555 4.77 25.65 -4.07
C CYS A 555 4.62 26.97 -3.33
N GLU A 556 3.65 27.03 -2.43
CA GLU A 556 3.24 28.24 -1.73
C GLU A 556 3.44 28.10 -0.22
N MET A 557 4.02 29.12 0.40
CA MET A 557 4.20 29.24 1.85
C MET A 557 3.81 30.64 2.29
N ASN A 558 2.92 30.75 3.28
CA ASN A 558 2.44 32.03 3.82
C ASN A 558 1.92 33.03 2.75
N GLY A 559 1.26 32.53 1.69
CA GLY A 559 0.73 33.35 0.59
C GLY A 559 1.77 33.82 -0.44
N LYS A 560 3.00 33.30 -0.40
CA LYS A 560 4.09 33.60 -1.34
C LYS A 560 4.54 32.33 -2.06
N LEU A 561 4.80 32.41 -3.37
CA LEU A 561 5.43 31.29 -4.07
C LEU A 561 6.91 31.19 -3.70
N ILE A 562 7.33 29.99 -3.31
CA ILE A 562 8.70 29.68 -2.89
C ILE A 562 9.38 28.67 -3.81
N ALA A 563 8.64 27.95 -4.65
CA ALA A 563 9.20 27.13 -5.71
C ALA A 563 8.17 26.82 -6.81
N VAL A 564 8.65 26.28 -7.92
CA VAL A 564 7.86 25.71 -9.02
C VAL A 564 8.49 24.41 -9.50
N LEU A 565 7.65 23.45 -9.85
CA LEU A 565 7.97 22.14 -10.42
C LEU A 565 7.27 22.04 -11.77
N TYR A 566 8.06 21.99 -12.83
CA TYR A 566 7.58 21.77 -14.20
C TYR A 566 7.80 20.31 -14.58
N VAL A 567 6.72 19.58 -14.85
CA VAL A 567 6.77 18.27 -15.53
C VAL A 567 5.85 18.27 -16.74
N GLN A 568 6.04 17.31 -17.65
CA GLN A 568 5.12 17.05 -18.76
C GLN A 568 5.04 15.56 -19.06
N LYS A 569 3.97 15.13 -19.75
CA LYS A 569 3.89 13.78 -20.33
C LYS A 569 4.40 13.80 -21.77
N ILE A 570 5.17 12.79 -22.19
CA ILE A 570 5.67 12.61 -23.56
C ILE A 570 5.43 11.17 -24.04
N ALA A 571 5.31 10.98 -25.36
CA ALA A 571 5.02 9.68 -25.98
C ALA A 571 6.23 8.72 -26.05
N SER A 572 7.43 9.23 -26.33
CA SER A 572 8.65 8.43 -26.56
C SER A 572 9.90 9.18 -26.08
N LEU A 573 10.95 8.44 -25.68
CA LEU A 573 12.27 9.02 -25.41
C LEU A 573 12.95 9.56 -26.68
N GLU A 574 12.52 9.12 -27.86
CA GLU A 574 13.08 9.59 -29.15
C GLU A 574 12.79 11.08 -29.39
N ALA A 575 11.74 11.63 -28.79
CA ALA A 575 11.45 13.08 -28.84
C ALA A 575 12.64 13.90 -28.30
N ILE A 576 13.28 13.41 -27.22
CA ILE A 576 14.40 14.07 -26.53
C ILE A 576 15.63 14.22 -27.44
N ASP A 577 15.84 13.32 -28.41
CA ASP A 577 17.01 13.35 -29.30
C ASP A 577 17.01 14.51 -30.31
N THR A 578 15.88 15.20 -30.47
CA THR A 578 15.75 16.38 -31.33
C THR A 578 15.20 17.61 -30.57
N GLU A 579 15.07 17.48 -29.25
CA GLU A 579 14.48 18.48 -28.37
C GLU A 579 15.50 19.58 -28.01
N VAL A 580 15.05 20.83 -28.07
CA VAL A 580 15.77 21.99 -27.54
C VAL A 580 14.93 22.58 -26.42
N PHE A 581 15.53 22.95 -25.30
CA PHE A 581 14.83 23.27 -24.04
C PHE A 581 13.81 24.43 -24.15
N ASP A 582 13.98 25.36 -25.08
CA ASP A 582 13.00 26.42 -25.40
C ASP A 582 11.72 25.91 -26.07
N ARG A 583 11.82 24.76 -26.75
CA ARG A 583 10.72 24.08 -27.46
C ARG A 583 10.29 22.78 -26.77
N VAL A 584 10.74 22.55 -25.54
CA VAL A 584 10.46 21.33 -24.76
C VAL A 584 8.96 21.00 -24.67
N SER A 585 8.10 22.03 -24.63
CA SER A 585 6.65 21.87 -24.60
C SER A 585 6.05 21.28 -25.90
N ASP A 586 6.75 21.33 -27.04
CA ASP A 586 6.26 20.73 -28.30
C ASP A 586 6.23 19.20 -28.25
N ALA A 587 6.96 18.57 -27.31
CA ALA A 587 6.93 17.13 -27.07
C ALA A 587 5.75 16.69 -26.18
N HIS A 588 4.94 17.62 -25.65
CA HIS A 588 3.87 17.26 -24.72
C HIS A 588 2.76 16.46 -25.40
N ASP A 589 2.50 15.27 -24.86
CA ASP A 589 1.36 14.42 -25.19
C ASP A 589 0.59 14.09 -23.90
N PRO A 590 -0.67 14.52 -23.73
CA PRO A 590 -1.51 14.14 -22.58
C PRO A 590 -1.70 12.62 -22.41
N ALA A 591 -1.64 11.85 -23.49
CA ALA A 591 -1.68 10.38 -23.49
C ALA A 591 -0.28 9.74 -23.36
N GLY A 592 0.77 10.55 -23.24
CA GLY A 592 2.16 10.13 -23.10
C GLY A 592 2.41 9.24 -21.87
N ARG A 593 3.14 8.15 -22.07
CA ARG A 593 3.44 7.13 -21.04
C ARG A 593 4.73 7.42 -20.25
N ILE A 594 5.42 8.51 -20.56
CA ILE A 594 6.67 8.90 -19.90
C ILE A 594 6.44 10.27 -19.26
N LEU A 595 6.74 10.40 -17.96
CA LEU A 595 6.73 11.68 -17.29
C LEU A 595 8.14 12.30 -17.37
N GLN A 596 8.26 13.49 -17.96
CA GLN A 596 9.51 14.23 -18.08
C GLN A 596 9.55 15.34 -17.03
N LEU A 597 10.52 15.28 -16.12
CA LEU A 597 10.90 16.37 -15.22
C LEU A 597 11.67 17.42 -16.03
N LEU A 598 11.11 18.63 -16.13
CA LEU A 598 11.66 19.72 -16.95
C LEU A 598 12.57 20.64 -16.14
N ALA A 599 12.07 21.13 -15.00
CA ALA A 599 12.82 22.00 -14.09
C ALA A 599 12.18 22.01 -12.69
N ILE A 600 13.03 22.22 -11.69
CA ILE A 600 12.63 22.61 -10.33
C ILE A 600 13.34 23.93 -10.06
N VAL A 601 12.58 24.98 -9.75
CA VAL A 601 13.11 26.32 -9.48
C VAL A 601 12.62 26.75 -8.11
N ALA A 602 13.51 27.18 -7.22
CA ALA A 602 13.19 27.50 -5.84
C ALA A 602 13.83 28.83 -5.40
N ASP A 603 13.14 29.53 -4.50
CA ASP A 603 13.65 30.73 -3.84
C ASP A 603 14.92 30.37 -3.06
N THR A 604 16.01 31.09 -3.33
CA THR A 604 17.35 30.73 -2.86
C THR A 604 17.71 31.35 -1.50
N THR A 605 16.74 31.95 -0.80
CA THR A 605 16.89 32.44 0.58
C THR A 605 17.22 31.32 1.57
N PRO A 606 17.94 31.61 2.68
CA PRO A 606 18.31 30.58 3.66
C PRO A 606 17.12 29.85 4.29
N GLU A 607 16.01 30.56 4.52
CA GLU A 607 14.77 30.01 5.07
C GLU A 607 14.19 28.92 4.16
N VAL A 608 14.02 29.20 2.86
CA VAL A 608 13.47 28.22 1.90
C VAL A 608 14.46 27.09 1.61
N LYS A 609 15.78 27.38 1.58
CA LYS A 609 16.82 26.34 1.45
C LYS A 609 16.78 25.33 2.60
N ALA A 610 16.56 25.78 3.84
CA ALA A 610 16.47 24.91 5.01
C ALA A 610 15.29 23.92 4.95
N LEU A 611 14.25 24.19 4.13
CA LEU A 611 13.12 23.28 3.94
C LEU A 611 13.45 22.08 3.03
N GLY A 612 14.58 22.09 2.33
CA GLY A 612 14.95 21.00 1.39
C GLY A 612 13.99 20.86 0.19
N ILE A 613 13.26 21.93 -0.16
CA ILE A 613 12.09 21.92 -1.06
C ILE A 613 12.33 21.22 -2.41
N GLY A 614 13.52 21.36 -3.00
CA GLY A 614 13.85 20.70 -4.27
C GLY A 614 13.86 19.17 -4.17
N ASN A 615 14.29 18.61 -3.03
CA ASN A 615 14.19 17.18 -2.76
C ASN A 615 12.73 16.76 -2.65
N GLU A 616 11.92 17.47 -1.86
CA GLU A 616 10.49 17.17 -1.68
C GLU A 616 9.75 17.17 -3.01
N LEU A 617 9.93 18.21 -3.84
CA LEU A 617 9.28 18.34 -5.15
C LEU A 617 9.62 17.18 -6.08
N ARG A 618 10.88 16.73 -6.10
CA ARG A 618 11.28 15.54 -6.86
C ARG A 618 10.63 14.28 -6.29
N CYS A 619 10.67 14.07 -4.98
CA CYS A 619 10.06 12.90 -4.34
C CYS A 619 8.55 12.84 -4.64
N PHE A 620 7.87 13.99 -4.59
CA PHE A 620 6.47 14.12 -4.94
C PHE A 620 6.19 13.82 -6.43
N ALA A 621 7.01 14.32 -7.37
CA ALA A 621 6.88 14.00 -8.79
C ALA A 621 7.01 12.50 -9.07
N LEU A 622 7.96 11.81 -8.42
CA LEU A 622 8.13 10.37 -8.53
C LEU A 622 6.97 9.60 -7.86
N HIS A 623 6.43 10.11 -6.76
CA HIS A 623 5.28 9.54 -6.08
C HIS A 623 4.00 9.64 -6.93
N MET A 624 3.73 10.81 -7.50
CA MET A 624 2.66 11.03 -8.49
C MET A 624 2.78 10.06 -9.66
N ALA A 625 3.98 9.90 -10.23
CA ALA A 625 4.22 8.95 -11.31
C ALA A 625 3.95 7.49 -10.93
N ARG A 626 4.26 7.08 -9.68
CA ARG A 626 3.92 5.75 -9.15
C ARG A 626 2.41 5.51 -9.04
N MET A 627 1.61 6.57 -8.86
CA MET A 627 0.16 6.48 -8.71
C MET A 627 -0.60 6.46 -10.05
N ASP A 628 0.04 6.87 -11.15
CA ASP A 628 -0.57 6.90 -12.49
C ASP A 628 -0.28 5.59 -13.27
N PRO A 629 -1.28 4.72 -13.52
CA PRO A 629 -1.10 3.45 -14.24
C PRO A 629 -0.72 3.63 -15.72
N GLY A 630 -0.91 4.82 -16.28
CA GLY A 630 -0.48 5.20 -17.62
C GLY A 630 1.02 5.41 -17.75
N ILE A 631 1.71 5.76 -16.66
CA ILE A 631 3.15 6.06 -16.67
C ILE A 631 3.99 4.78 -16.52
N ASP A 632 5.03 4.67 -17.34
CA ASP A 632 5.98 3.56 -17.29
C ASP A 632 7.27 3.90 -16.53
N PHE A 633 7.76 5.12 -16.69
CA PHE A 633 8.93 5.63 -15.97
C PHE A 633 8.98 7.16 -16.03
N VAL A 634 9.87 7.74 -15.22
CA VAL A 634 10.14 9.18 -15.22
C VAL A 634 11.53 9.44 -15.82
N CYS A 635 11.67 10.47 -16.64
CA CYS A 635 12.96 10.92 -17.17
C CYS A 635 13.20 12.41 -16.87
N ALA A 636 14.42 12.89 -17.08
CA ALA A 636 14.75 14.31 -17.09
C ALA A 636 15.99 14.55 -17.97
N VAL A 637 16.14 15.73 -18.55
CA VAL A 637 17.39 16.17 -19.16
C VAL A 637 18.03 17.24 -18.28
N THR A 638 18.87 16.77 -17.36
CA THR A 638 19.57 17.60 -16.39
C THR A 638 20.85 18.19 -16.99
N LEU A 639 21.62 18.93 -16.19
CA LEU A 639 22.93 19.49 -16.56
C LEU A 639 23.99 19.08 -15.53
N CYS A 640 25.27 19.20 -15.87
CA CYS A 640 26.34 19.01 -14.90
C CYS A 640 26.55 20.30 -14.09
N GLY A 641 26.61 20.16 -12.77
CA GLY A 641 26.86 21.25 -11.83
C GLY A 641 28.29 21.78 -11.87
N ASP A 642 29.30 20.91 -12.06
CA ASP A 642 30.72 21.28 -11.90
C ASP A 642 31.59 21.05 -13.16
N PHE A 643 30.98 20.67 -14.28
CA PHE A 643 31.72 20.51 -15.54
C PHE A 643 32.37 21.81 -16.03
N ASN A 644 33.62 21.72 -16.48
CA ASN A 644 34.43 22.85 -16.96
C ASN A 644 35.35 22.49 -18.14
N GLY A 645 35.17 21.31 -18.74
CA GLY A 645 36.03 20.78 -19.82
C GLY A 645 35.55 21.16 -21.22
N GLU A 646 36.11 20.49 -22.23
CA GLU A 646 35.65 20.64 -23.63
C GLU A 646 34.53 19.65 -23.99
N ALA A 647 33.75 19.96 -25.03
CA ALA A 647 32.55 19.20 -25.41
C ALA A 647 32.83 17.68 -25.59
N SER A 648 34.00 17.32 -26.12
CA SER A 648 34.46 15.92 -26.27
C SER A 648 34.71 15.18 -24.95
N GLU A 649 34.87 15.91 -23.84
CA GLU A 649 35.16 15.37 -22.52
C GLU A 649 33.89 15.09 -21.69
N MET A 650 32.74 15.65 -22.09
CA MET A 650 31.47 15.55 -21.33
C MET A 650 31.07 14.10 -21.04
N GLN A 651 31.12 13.21 -22.05
CA GLN A 651 30.83 11.79 -21.84
C GLN A 651 31.79 11.17 -20.80
N THR A 652 33.08 11.47 -20.88
CA THR A 652 34.09 10.95 -19.94
C THR A 652 33.90 11.51 -18.53
N TYR A 653 33.43 12.74 -18.38
CA TYR A 653 33.06 13.34 -17.10
C TYR A 653 31.86 12.62 -16.48
N VAL A 654 30.78 12.44 -17.25
CA VAL A 654 29.57 11.73 -16.82
C VAL A 654 29.87 10.26 -16.48
N ASP A 655 30.71 9.57 -17.27
CA ASP A 655 31.13 8.19 -17.00
C ASP A 655 31.95 8.08 -15.70
N LYS A 656 32.80 9.08 -15.39
CA LYS A 656 33.50 9.16 -14.10
C LYS A 656 32.52 9.33 -12.94
N HIS A 657 31.43 10.09 -13.12
CA HIS A 657 30.39 10.22 -12.10
C HIS A 657 29.64 8.90 -11.87
N VAL A 658 29.19 8.26 -12.95
CA VAL A 658 28.49 6.95 -12.87
C VAL A 658 29.39 5.87 -12.26
N ALA A 659 30.70 5.92 -12.50
CA ALA A 659 31.68 5.03 -11.89
C ALA A 659 32.07 5.40 -10.44
N GLY A 660 31.45 6.42 -9.84
CA GLY A 660 31.73 6.87 -8.46
C GLY A 660 33.12 7.52 -8.28
N LYS A 661 33.80 7.90 -9.36
CA LYS A 661 35.15 8.50 -9.32
C LYS A 661 35.15 10.01 -9.12
N ILE A 662 34.03 10.65 -9.44
CA ILE A 662 33.72 12.05 -9.14
C ILE A 662 32.25 12.16 -8.71
N VAL A 663 31.87 13.23 -8.02
CA VAL A 663 30.48 13.54 -7.73
C VAL A 663 30.16 14.89 -8.33
N ASP A 664 29.39 14.91 -9.43
CA ASP A 664 28.76 16.13 -9.89
C ASP A 664 27.53 16.41 -9.00
N PRO A 665 27.32 17.62 -8.48
CA PRO A 665 26.26 17.88 -7.50
C PRO A 665 24.85 17.84 -8.11
N ILE A 666 24.67 18.20 -9.39
CA ILE A 666 23.35 18.22 -10.03
C ILE A 666 22.98 16.83 -10.56
N VAL A 667 23.92 16.13 -11.22
CA VAL A 667 23.68 14.73 -11.62
C VAL A 667 23.57 13.84 -10.36
N GLY A 668 24.43 14.10 -9.36
CA GLY A 668 24.45 13.42 -8.07
C GLY A 668 23.19 13.61 -7.23
N PHE A 669 22.56 14.79 -7.28
CA PHE A 669 21.23 15.01 -6.72
C PHE A 669 20.27 13.91 -7.24
N HIS A 670 20.22 13.70 -8.55
CA HIS A 670 19.31 12.72 -9.14
C HIS A 670 19.75 11.26 -8.94
N THR A 671 21.01 10.91 -9.19
CA THR A 671 21.51 9.52 -9.13
C THR A 671 21.55 9.00 -7.70
N GLY A 672 21.85 9.85 -6.72
CA GLY A 672 21.74 9.54 -5.29
C GLY A 672 20.33 9.16 -4.85
N TYR A 673 19.31 9.54 -5.62
CA TYR A 673 17.90 9.18 -5.43
C TYR A 673 17.39 8.13 -6.43
N GLY A 674 18.28 7.29 -6.94
CA GLY A 674 17.93 6.12 -7.77
C GLY A 674 17.81 6.38 -9.28
N ALA A 675 18.09 7.59 -9.76
CA ALA A 675 18.16 7.83 -11.20
C ALA A 675 19.34 7.07 -11.83
N LYS A 676 19.13 6.51 -13.01
CA LYS A 676 20.18 5.98 -13.88
C LYS A 676 20.47 6.99 -14.98
N VAL A 677 21.74 7.29 -15.21
CA VAL A 677 22.16 8.04 -16.42
C VAL A 677 21.94 7.14 -17.64
N VAL A 678 21.35 7.71 -18.69
CA VAL A 678 21.03 7.00 -19.94
C VAL A 678 22.03 7.38 -21.04
N LYS A 679 22.20 8.68 -21.31
CA LYS A 679 23.11 9.24 -22.32
C LYS A 679 23.28 10.74 -22.12
N ILE A 680 24.30 11.32 -22.76
CA ILE A 680 24.35 12.77 -23.01
C ILE A 680 23.39 13.14 -24.15
N VAL A 681 22.91 14.39 -24.15
CA VAL A 681 22.00 14.96 -25.17
C VAL A 681 22.64 16.25 -25.72
N PRO A 682 23.31 16.20 -26.87
CA PRO A 682 23.91 17.39 -27.51
C PRO A 682 22.85 18.45 -27.85
N ASP A 683 23.29 19.72 -27.92
CA ASP A 683 22.49 20.87 -28.37
C ASP A 683 21.15 21.11 -27.64
N TYR A 684 20.95 20.49 -26.47
CA TYR A 684 19.71 20.59 -25.69
C TYR A 684 19.46 21.98 -25.11
N ARG A 685 20.53 22.66 -24.66
CA ARG A 685 20.50 24.04 -24.15
C ARG A 685 21.62 24.86 -24.80
N PRO A 686 21.52 25.29 -26.08
CA PRO A 686 22.58 26.01 -26.78
C PRO A 686 23.13 27.25 -26.05
N GLU A 687 22.33 27.82 -25.15
CA GLU A 687 22.69 28.92 -24.25
C GLU A 687 23.65 28.54 -23.11
N ASP A 688 23.72 27.26 -22.72
CA ASP A 688 24.58 26.75 -21.64
C ASP A 688 26.03 26.60 -22.13
N THR A 689 26.76 27.72 -22.12
CA THR A 689 28.19 27.77 -22.47
C THR A 689 29.09 26.96 -21.52
N LYS A 690 28.65 26.67 -20.28
CA LYS A 690 29.40 25.86 -19.31
C LYS A 690 29.41 24.39 -19.72
N ASN A 691 28.23 23.85 -20.00
CA ASN A 691 28.04 22.46 -20.44
C ASN A 691 28.16 22.27 -21.96
N LYS A 692 28.56 23.32 -22.70
CA LYS A 692 28.67 23.32 -24.18
C LYS A 692 27.35 22.96 -24.87
N GLY A 693 26.24 23.32 -24.24
CA GLY A 693 24.87 22.98 -24.61
C GLY A 693 24.45 21.52 -24.44
N ILE A 694 25.31 20.67 -23.88
CA ILE A 694 25.07 19.24 -23.70
C ILE A 694 24.30 19.00 -22.40
N GLY A 695 23.10 18.42 -22.49
CA GLY A 695 22.34 17.89 -21.36
C GLY A 695 22.72 16.46 -21.00
N VAL A 696 22.23 15.97 -19.86
CA VAL A 696 22.37 14.58 -19.41
C VAL A 696 20.98 13.97 -19.22
N LEU A 697 20.61 13.00 -20.07
CA LEU A 697 19.36 12.26 -19.92
C LEU A 697 19.49 11.24 -18.78
N ILE A 698 18.61 11.37 -17.80
CA ILE A 698 18.45 10.44 -16.68
C ILE A 698 17.07 9.78 -16.72
N LYS A 699 16.98 8.59 -16.12
CA LYS A 699 15.74 7.81 -15.97
C LYS A 699 15.60 7.28 -14.55
N TYR A 700 14.43 7.46 -13.95
CA TYR A 700 13.99 6.78 -12.74
C TYR A 700 13.15 5.57 -13.12
N ASP A 701 13.46 4.40 -12.55
CA ASP A 701 12.53 3.28 -12.59
C ASP A 701 11.58 3.37 -11.39
N ILE A 702 10.30 3.58 -11.66
CA ILE A 702 9.26 3.77 -10.64
C ILE A 702 8.55 2.45 -10.28
N LYS A 703 8.75 1.39 -11.07
CA LYS A 703 8.13 0.07 -10.88
C LYS A 703 9.09 -0.86 -10.15
N ASP A 704 10.38 -0.77 -10.47
CA ASP A 704 11.48 -1.36 -9.69
C ASP A 704 11.90 -0.47 -8.50
N TRP A 705 11.00 0.37 -7.95
CA TRP A 705 11.26 1.18 -6.76
C TRP A 705 11.30 0.28 -5.51
N LYS A 706 12.41 -0.45 -5.36
CA LYS A 706 12.76 -1.10 -4.10
C LYS A 706 12.89 0.00 -3.05
N ALA A 707 11.97 0.02 -2.08
CA ALA A 707 12.35 0.37 -0.74
C ALA A 707 13.62 -0.46 -0.43
N LYS A 708 14.73 0.20 -0.10
CA LYS A 708 15.93 -0.54 0.33
C LYS A 708 15.52 -1.29 1.58
N ASP A 709 15.67 -2.62 1.56
CA ASP A 709 15.28 -3.50 2.66
C ASP A 709 15.98 -3.11 3.97
N GLN A 710 15.35 -2.24 4.75
CA GLN A 710 15.32 -2.40 6.20
C GLN A 710 14.19 -3.37 6.49
N ALA A 711 14.54 -4.66 6.44
CA ALA A 711 13.58 -5.74 6.62
C ALA A 711 13.00 -5.72 8.04
N LEU A 712 11.82 -5.12 8.17
CA LEU A 712 10.92 -5.37 9.29
C LEU A 712 10.44 -6.83 9.19
N GLY A 713 11.15 -7.73 9.86
CA GLY A 713 10.76 -9.12 10.01
C GLY A 713 9.40 -9.25 10.71
N PRO A 714 8.68 -10.37 10.51
CA PRO A 714 7.38 -10.58 11.12
C PRO A 714 7.45 -10.59 12.65
N LEU A 715 6.48 -9.89 13.23
CA LEU A 715 6.26 -9.64 14.65
C LEU A 715 6.02 -10.96 15.40
N GLN A 716 6.66 -11.14 16.57
CA GLN A 716 6.52 -12.36 17.38
C GLN A 716 5.78 -12.06 18.68
N ALA A 717 4.57 -12.61 18.80
CA ALA A 717 3.78 -12.56 20.02
C ALA A 717 4.50 -13.23 21.20
N VAL A 718 4.44 -12.60 22.37
CA VAL A 718 5.11 -13.07 23.59
C VAL A 718 4.17 -13.93 24.43
N SER A 719 4.64 -15.09 24.92
CA SER A 719 3.96 -15.78 26.03
C SER A 719 4.91 -16.47 27.04
N SER A 720 4.73 -16.03 28.30
CA SER A 720 4.74 -16.83 29.55
C SER A 720 5.97 -17.63 30.02
N GLN A 721 6.58 -17.09 31.08
CA GLN A 721 7.61 -17.62 31.98
C GLN A 721 7.33 -18.99 32.65
N LYS A 722 8.40 -19.74 33.04
CA LYS A 722 8.90 -19.85 34.46
C LYS A 722 10.08 -20.82 34.72
N LYS A 723 11.11 -20.28 35.42
CA LYS A 723 11.96 -20.86 36.53
C LYS A 723 12.65 -22.24 36.32
N ALA A 724 13.87 -22.53 36.80
CA ALA A 724 14.72 -22.01 37.89
C ALA A 724 16.23 -22.40 37.65
N LYS A 725 17.28 -22.34 38.52
CA LYS A 725 17.49 -21.87 39.93
C LYS A 725 19.03 -21.77 40.22
N LEU A 726 19.50 -20.73 40.95
CA LEU A 726 20.77 -20.67 41.76
C LEU A 726 22.12 -20.79 41.00
N ALA A 727 23.28 -20.32 41.51
CA ALA A 727 23.67 -20.06 42.91
C ALA A 727 24.47 -18.74 43.15
N ASP A 728 24.99 -18.62 44.38
CA ASP A 728 25.33 -17.43 45.17
C ASP A 728 26.81 -17.01 45.13
N ASP A 729 27.10 -15.77 45.54
CA ASP A 729 28.09 -15.37 46.57
C ASP A 729 28.37 -13.84 46.55
N GLY A 730 28.55 -13.24 47.74
CA GLY A 730 28.65 -11.76 47.97
C GLY A 730 30.05 -11.15 47.75
N ALA A 731 30.40 -9.95 48.27
CA ALA A 731 29.70 -8.96 49.10
C ALA A 731 30.44 -7.57 49.04
N ASP A 732 29.95 -6.59 49.81
CA ASP A 732 30.62 -5.38 50.35
C ASP A 732 30.94 -4.13 49.48
N ALA A 733 30.08 -3.11 49.68
CA ALA A 733 30.33 -1.71 50.07
C ALA A 733 31.62 -0.93 49.67
N ALA A 734 31.44 0.29 49.13
CA ALA A 734 31.65 1.57 49.87
C ALA A 734 31.38 2.83 49.01
N ASN A 735 31.19 3.99 49.67
CA ASN A 735 31.07 5.32 49.06
C ASN A 735 32.32 5.75 48.27
N ASP A 736 32.14 6.59 47.25
CA ASP A 736 32.76 7.93 47.28
C ASP A 736 31.92 9.00 46.56
N LYS A 737 32.10 10.26 46.96
CA LYS A 737 31.54 11.46 46.31
C LYS A 737 32.66 12.20 45.58
N SER A 738 32.60 12.23 44.25
CA SER A 738 33.37 13.20 43.46
C SER A 738 32.53 13.70 42.28
N GLU A 739 32.56 15.02 42.08
CA GLU A 739 32.03 15.65 40.87
C GLU A 739 32.82 15.14 39.66
N PRO A 740 32.19 14.79 38.53
CA PRO A 740 32.91 14.29 37.37
C PRO A 740 33.67 15.44 36.70
N ALA A 741 34.99 15.33 36.66
CA ALA A 741 35.84 16.22 35.89
C ALA A 741 35.60 16.05 34.38
N ASP A 742 35.63 17.17 33.67
CA ASP A 742 35.48 17.31 32.23
C ASP A 742 36.69 16.71 31.48
N THR A 743 36.45 15.75 30.57
CA THR A 743 37.49 15.17 29.69
C THR A 743 36.88 14.72 28.35
N ARG A 744 37.33 15.34 27.25
CA ARG A 744 36.83 15.14 25.86
C ARG A 744 37.29 13.83 25.22
N LEU A 745 36.72 12.70 25.67
CA LEU A 745 37.04 11.35 25.18
C LEU A 745 36.61 11.09 23.73
N GLY A 746 35.65 11.85 23.20
CA GLY A 746 35.19 11.80 21.81
C GLY A 746 36.19 12.48 20.87
N LEU A 747 36.78 13.60 21.31
CA LEU A 747 37.77 14.33 20.52
C LEU A 747 39.07 13.52 20.38
N GLU A 748 39.55 12.93 21.47
CA GLU A 748 40.71 12.02 21.43
C GLU A 748 40.43 10.78 20.55
N LEU A 749 39.21 10.22 20.61
CA LEU A 749 38.82 9.07 19.80
C LEU A 749 38.78 9.40 18.30
N VAL A 750 38.11 10.48 17.89
CA VAL A 750 37.98 10.83 16.47
C VAL A 750 39.33 11.27 15.91
N SER A 751 40.09 12.12 16.61
CA SER A 751 41.41 12.54 16.18
C SER A 751 42.39 11.37 16.06
N GLY A 752 42.38 10.43 17.02
CA GLY A 752 43.23 9.22 16.96
C GLY A 752 42.86 8.29 15.80
N ILE A 753 41.56 8.12 15.51
CA ILE A 753 41.09 7.36 14.34
C ILE A 753 41.52 8.05 13.04
N MET A 754 41.44 9.37 12.96
CA MET A 754 41.84 10.13 11.78
C MET A 754 43.37 10.06 11.56
N GLU A 755 44.16 10.10 12.62
CA GLU A 755 45.61 9.88 12.55
C GLU A 755 45.96 8.45 12.11
N GLU A 756 45.26 7.42 12.61
CA GLU A 756 45.43 6.01 12.17
C GLU A 756 45.21 5.82 10.65
N ILE A 757 44.32 6.60 10.03
CA ILE A 757 44.01 6.51 8.59
C ILE A 757 44.78 7.53 7.73
N GLY A 758 45.71 8.31 8.32
CA GLY A 758 46.63 9.20 7.60
C GLY A 758 46.21 10.67 7.49
N TYR A 759 45.21 11.11 8.25
CA TYR A 759 44.73 12.49 8.29
C TYR A 759 44.90 13.09 9.70
N PRO A 760 46.12 13.52 10.10
CA PRO A 760 46.36 14.07 11.42
C PRO A 760 45.54 15.35 11.66
N VAL A 761 45.00 15.49 12.85
CA VAL A 761 44.18 16.65 13.28
C VAL A 761 44.96 17.47 14.32
N ASP A 762 44.99 18.78 14.13
CA ASP A 762 45.48 19.75 15.10
C ASP A 762 44.35 20.66 15.62
N ASN A 763 44.63 21.49 16.63
CA ASN A 763 43.59 22.33 17.26
C ASN A 763 42.92 23.33 16.31
N ASP A 764 43.59 23.74 15.24
CA ASP A 764 43.06 24.71 14.28
C ASP A 764 42.19 24.03 13.19
N SER A 765 42.37 22.73 12.97
CA SER A 765 41.63 21.93 11.98
C SER A 765 40.46 21.11 12.54
N ILE A 766 40.20 21.12 13.86
CA ILE A 766 39.05 20.43 14.49
C ILE A 766 37.69 20.79 13.85
N HIS A 767 37.53 22.05 13.43
CA HIS A 767 36.29 22.57 12.82
C HIS A 767 36.31 22.54 11.28
N GLN A 768 37.39 22.01 10.68
CA GLN A 768 37.49 21.81 9.24
C GLN A 768 36.66 20.58 8.84
N GLY A 769 35.80 20.72 7.82
CA GLY A 769 34.97 19.61 7.35
C GLY A 769 35.80 18.46 6.83
N PHE A 770 35.37 17.20 7.03
CA PHE A 770 36.16 16.01 6.68
C PHE A 770 36.66 16.00 5.22
N PHE A 771 35.81 16.39 4.27
CA PHE A 771 36.18 16.53 2.84
C PHE A 771 37.29 17.58 2.60
N SER A 772 37.40 18.59 3.46
CA SER A 772 38.45 19.62 3.38
C SER A 772 39.83 19.11 3.85
N PHE A 773 39.92 17.92 4.44
CA PHE A 773 41.19 17.18 4.61
C PHE A 773 41.59 16.40 3.35
N GLY A 774 40.76 16.40 2.30
CA GLY A 774 40.97 15.59 1.09
C GLY A 774 40.43 14.17 1.18
N MET A 775 39.54 13.89 2.15
CA MET A 775 38.89 12.60 2.32
C MET A 775 37.83 12.33 1.24
N ASP A 776 37.65 11.05 0.90
CA ASP A 776 36.55 10.59 0.05
C ASP A 776 35.44 9.85 0.85
N SER A 777 34.40 9.42 0.15
CA SER A 777 33.27 8.70 0.76
C SER A 777 33.62 7.32 1.32
N LEU A 778 34.74 6.70 0.90
CA LEU A 778 35.23 5.45 1.49
C LEU A 778 35.96 5.72 2.80
N ASP A 779 36.70 6.82 2.91
CA ASP A 779 37.35 7.22 4.16
C ASP A 779 36.34 7.60 5.25
N LEU A 780 35.24 8.30 4.91
CA LEU A 780 34.14 8.52 5.86
C LEU A 780 33.51 7.21 6.36
N VAL A 781 33.36 6.22 5.47
CA VAL A 781 32.88 4.87 5.85
C VAL A 781 33.89 4.15 6.75
N ARG A 782 35.20 4.33 6.53
CA ARG A 782 36.25 3.78 7.41
C ARG A 782 36.20 4.42 8.80
N ILE A 783 36.11 5.75 8.91
CA ILE A 783 35.97 6.45 10.18
C ILE A 783 34.74 5.94 10.92
N ARG A 784 33.56 5.94 10.27
CA ARG A 784 32.31 5.41 10.84
C ARG A 784 32.47 3.98 11.37
N ASN A 785 33.00 3.08 10.55
CA ASN A 785 33.16 1.67 10.92
C ASN A 785 34.17 1.48 12.06
N ARG A 786 35.21 2.33 12.14
CA ARG A 786 36.22 2.31 13.21
C ARG A 786 35.64 2.82 14.53
N ILE A 787 34.88 3.93 14.51
CA ILE A 787 34.15 4.42 15.69
C ILE A 787 33.16 3.37 16.17
N GLY A 788 32.31 2.83 15.28
CA GLY A 788 31.34 1.79 15.62
C GLY A 788 31.99 0.52 16.18
N GLY A 789 33.13 0.11 15.62
CA GLY A 789 33.91 -1.04 16.11
C GLY A 789 34.56 -0.82 17.49
N ILE A 790 34.98 0.41 17.82
CA ILE A 790 35.56 0.75 19.13
C ILE A 790 34.46 0.95 20.19
N LEU A 791 33.31 1.47 19.81
CA LEU A 791 32.17 1.69 20.70
C LEU A 791 31.24 0.46 20.86
N GLY A 792 31.33 -0.51 19.95
CA GLY A 792 30.47 -1.70 19.94
C GLY A 792 29.03 -1.43 19.51
N VAL A 793 28.79 -0.34 18.77
CA VAL A 793 27.45 0.10 18.31
C VAL A 793 27.42 0.27 16.79
N GLU A 794 26.23 0.07 16.20
CA GLU A 794 26.00 0.34 14.79
C GLU A 794 25.64 1.82 14.59
N LEU A 795 26.35 2.50 13.70
CA LEU A 795 26.26 3.95 13.51
C LEU A 795 25.58 4.29 12.18
N SER A 796 24.75 5.34 12.17
CA SER A 796 24.02 5.79 10.99
C SER A 796 24.93 5.96 9.77
N SER A 797 24.42 5.59 8.59
CA SER A 797 25.12 5.79 7.32
C SER A 797 25.35 7.26 6.97
N THR A 798 24.56 8.17 7.56
CA THR A 798 24.66 9.63 7.39
C THR A 798 25.49 10.32 8.46
N LEU A 799 25.98 9.62 9.50
CA LEU A 799 26.54 10.24 10.71
C LEU A 799 27.62 11.32 10.44
N LEU A 800 28.53 11.08 9.50
CA LEU A 800 29.61 12.04 9.15
C LEU A 800 29.18 13.10 8.12
N LEU A 801 27.93 13.07 7.67
CA LEU A 801 27.27 14.15 6.93
C LEU A 801 26.45 15.02 7.88
N ASP A 802 25.83 14.42 8.89
CA ASP A 802 25.06 15.09 9.94
C ASP A 802 25.97 15.85 10.93
N TYR A 803 27.18 15.34 11.17
CA TYR A 803 28.25 15.97 11.95
C TYR A 803 29.53 16.08 11.09
N PRO A 804 29.62 17.06 10.18
CA PRO A 804 30.60 17.09 9.09
C PRO A 804 32.07 17.42 9.45
N ASN A 805 32.40 17.67 10.73
CA ASN A 805 33.78 17.92 11.18
C ASN A 805 34.12 17.19 12.49
N VAL A 806 35.41 17.18 12.83
CA VAL A 806 35.98 16.45 13.98
C VAL A 806 35.32 16.87 15.29
N GLY A 807 35.17 18.18 15.50
CA GLY A 807 34.60 18.75 16.72
C GLY A 807 33.13 18.40 16.91
N GLU A 808 32.32 18.56 15.87
CA GLU A 808 30.89 18.23 15.91
C GLU A 808 30.64 16.72 16.11
N LEU A 809 31.45 15.87 15.47
CA LEU A 809 31.37 14.42 15.67
C LEU A 809 31.84 14.02 17.07
N ALA A 810 32.90 14.64 17.60
CA ALA A 810 33.38 14.42 18.96
C ALA A 810 32.32 14.82 20.01
N ASP A 811 31.74 16.01 19.88
CA ASP A 811 30.69 16.52 20.78
C ASP A 811 29.42 15.66 20.72
N PHE A 812 29.09 15.08 19.56
CA PHE A 812 28.02 14.09 19.43
C PHE A 812 28.37 12.80 20.20
N LEU A 813 29.55 12.22 19.96
CA LEU A 813 29.95 10.96 20.59
C LEU A 813 30.11 11.07 22.12
N ASP A 814 30.53 12.21 22.65
CA ASP A 814 30.60 12.44 24.09
C ASP A 814 29.20 12.65 24.72
N LYS A 815 28.24 13.24 24.00
CA LYS A 815 26.83 13.29 24.44
C LYS A 815 26.20 11.90 24.52
N GLU A 816 26.40 11.07 23.49
CA GLU A 816 25.91 9.68 23.47
C GLU A 816 26.56 8.84 24.59
N ARG A 817 27.88 8.96 24.79
CA ARG A 817 28.61 8.28 25.88
C ARG A 817 28.16 8.73 27.27
N GLY A 818 27.81 10.00 27.44
CA GLY A 818 27.35 10.57 28.72
C GLY A 818 26.07 9.92 29.27
N MET A 819 25.31 9.19 28.44
CA MET A 819 24.07 8.52 28.85
C MET A 819 24.26 7.05 29.28
N GLY A 820 25.47 6.48 29.15
CA GLY A 820 25.70 5.03 29.24
C GLY A 820 26.36 4.51 30.53
N LYS A 821 25.59 4.32 31.63
CA LYS A 821 26.01 3.47 32.77
C LYS A 821 24.89 2.58 33.34
N HIS A 822 24.42 1.63 32.54
CA HIS A 822 23.84 0.38 33.06
C HIS A 822 24.22 -0.83 32.18
N THR A 823 25.35 -1.47 32.48
CA THR A 823 25.76 -2.74 31.86
C THR A 823 24.95 -3.91 32.41
N GLY A 824 23.67 -3.99 32.04
CA GLY A 824 22.82 -5.17 32.22
C GLY A 824 22.96 -6.10 31.01
N LYS A 825 23.53 -7.29 31.18
CA LYS A 825 23.72 -8.26 30.07
C LYS A 825 22.38 -8.78 29.54
N VAL A 826 21.85 -8.16 28.49
CA VAL A 826 20.84 -8.78 27.62
C VAL A 826 21.56 -9.55 26.51
N LYS A 827 21.25 -10.84 26.35
CA LYS A 827 21.64 -11.61 25.15
C LYS A 827 20.60 -11.35 24.06
N PRO A 828 20.97 -10.81 22.88
CA PRO A 828 20.09 -10.87 21.72
C PRO A 828 19.87 -12.33 21.31
N ALA A 829 18.63 -12.70 21.01
CA ALA A 829 18.36 -13.94 20.29
C ALA A 829 18.70 -13.71 18.81
N GLY A 830 19.77 -14.33 18.31
CA GLY A 830 20.08 -14.34 16.89
C GLY A 830 19.02 -15.11 16.06
N PRO A 831 18.98 -14.91 14.73
CA PRO A 831 17.95 -15.48 13.86
C PRO A 831 17.92 -17.02 13.91
N LYS A 832 16.72 -17.61 13.81
CA LYS A 832 16.43 -19.03 14.07
C LYS A 832 16.01 -19.80 12.81
N SER A 833 16.75 -19.63 11.71
CA SER A 833 16.86 -20.59 10.61
C SER A 833 17.60 -19.97 9.41
N VAL A 834 18.19 -20.79 8.54
CA VAL A 834 18.61 -20.33 7.20
C VAL A 834 17.39 -19.92 6.35
N TRP A 835 16.28 -20.65 6.43
CA TRP A 835 15.07 -20.40 5.65
C TRP A 835 14.35 -19.09 6.01
N GLU A 836 14.59 -18.54 7.20
CA GLU A 836 14.12 -17.20 7.58
C GLU A 836 14.78 -16.08 6.76
N LYS A 837 15.86 -16.37 6.02
CA LYS A 837 16.59 -15.41 5.18
C LYS A 837 16.23 -15.50 3.69
N LEU A 838 15.43 -16.48 3.29
CA LEU A 838 15.06 -16.73 1.89
C LEU A 838 13.64 -16.21 1.63
N THR A 839 13.41 -15.67 0.44
CA THR A 839 12.07 -15.30 -0.01
C THR A 839 11.22 -16.54 -0.28
N GLU A 840 9.89 -16.43 -0.19
CA GLU A 840 8.96 -17.54 -0.49
C GLU A 840 9.25 -18.14 -1.88
N LYS A 841 9.61 -17.31 -2.87
CA LYS A 841 9.96 -17.73 -4.23
C LYS A 841 11.19 -18.64 -4.28
N GLU A 842 12.21 -18.36 -3.46
CA GLU A 842 13.44 -19.16 -3.38
C GLU A 842 13.19 -20.48 -2.65
N ILE A 843 12.40 -20.46 -1.56
CA ILE A 843 12.00 -21.68 -0.85
C ILE A 843 11.16 -22.58 -1.76
N ASN A 844 10.17 -22.00 -2.46
CA ASN A 844 9.35 -22.70 -3.46
C ASN A 844 10.21 -23.30 -4.58
N PHE A 845 11.25 -22.60 -5.05
CA PHE A 845 12.16 -23.09 -6.09
C PHE A 845 13.03 -24.27 -5.62
N VAL A 846 13.46 -24.28 -4.36
CA VAL A 846 14.16 -25.43 -3.75
C VAL A 846 13.21 -26.63 -3.61
N LEU A 847 11.98 -26.41 -3.14
CA LEU A 847 10.96 -27.46 -3.03
C LEU A 847 10.57 -28.05 -4.40
N ASP A 848 10.42 -27.23 -5.44
CA ASP A 848 10.15 -27.71 -6.80
C ASP A 848 11.27 -28.62 -7.32
N LYS A 849 12.53 -28.32 -6.99
CA LYS A 849 13.66 -29.20 -7.31
C LYS A 849 13.57 -30.52 -6.52
N TYR A 850 13.24 -30.50 -5.23
CA TYR A 850 13.02 -31.72 -4.45
C TYR A 850 11.92 -32.61 -5.07
N ILE A 851 10.75 -32.04 -5.37
CA ILE A 851 9.63 -32.76 -6.01
C ILE A 851 10.08 -33.37 -7.34
N LYS A 852 10.78 -32.59 -8.18
CA LYS A 852 11.28 -33.05 -9.48
C LYS A 852 12.26 -34.22 -9.35
N PHE A 853 13.21 -34.17 -8.41
CA PHE A 853 14.18 -35.25 -8.24
C PHE A 853 13.55 -36.50 -7.57
N TYR A 854 12.77 -36.34 -6.50
CA TYR A 854 12.15 -37.47 -5.82
C TYR A 854 11.08 -38.19 -6.65
N SER A 855 10.47 -37.53 -7.64
CA SER A 855 9.53 -38.18 -8.57
C SER A 855 10.19 -39.09 -9.61
N LEU A 856 11.52 -39.07 -9.77
CA LEU A 856 12.20 -39.93 -10.74
C LEU A 856 12.14 -41.42 -10.33
N PRO A 857 11.90 -42.36 -11.28
CA PRO A 857 11.74 -43.79 -10.96
C PRO A 857 12.91 -44.41 -10.17
N GLN A 858 14.14 -43.97 -10.45
CA GLN A 858 15.34 -44.44 -9.75
C GLN A 858 15.33 -44.11 -8.25
N TYR A 859 14.74 -42.99 -7.85
CA TYR A 859 14.61 -42.61 -6.44
C TYR A 859 13.37 -43.24 -5.81
N GLN A 860 12.24 -43.29 -6.52
CA GLN A 860 11.04 -44.00 -6.03
C GLN A 860 11.30 -45.49 -5.73
N ASN A 861 12.10 -46.17 -6.55
CA ASN A 861 12.52 -47.55 -6.29
C ASN A 861 13.41 -47.65 -5.04
N LYS A 862 14.43 -46.79 -4.91
CA LYS A 862 15.29 -46.71 -3.70
C LYS A 862 14.48 -46.44 -2.42
N ILE A 863 13.48 -45.56 -2.50
CA ILE A 863 12.59 -45.17 -1.39
C ILE A 863 11.66 -46.33 -0.99
N GLU A 864 11.15 -47.11 -1.94
CA GLU A 864 10.33 -48.29 -1.65
C GLU A 864 11.15 -49.45 -1.08
N GLU A 865 12.36 -49.68 -1.59
CA GLU A 865 13.30 -50.62 -0.97
C GLU A 865 13.65 -50.23 0.48
N ALA A 866 13.89 -48.94 0.72
CA ALA A 866 14.14 -48.42 2.06
C ALA A 866 12.95 -48.66 2.99
N LYS A 867 11.72 -48.46 2.48
CA LYS A 867 10.48 -48.65 3.25
C LYS A 867 10.27 -50.12 3.61
N ASN A 868 10.49 -51.02 2.65
CA ASN A 868 10.39 -52.46 2.87
C ASN A 868 11.44 -52.99 3.84
N LYS A 869 12.68 -52.46 3.81
CA LYS A 869 13.75 -52.79 4.77
C LYS A 869 13.50 -52.26 6.19
N ALA A 870 12.68 -51.23 6.35
CA ALA A 870 12.41 -50.63 7.66
C ALA A 870 11.36 -51.38 8.50
N GLU A 871 10.65 -52.37 7.94
CA GLU A 871 9.68 -53.23 8.64
C GLU A 871 8.66 -52.48 9.54
N SER A 872 8.22 -51.29 9.10
CA SER A 872 7.32 -50.36 9.83
C SER A 872 7.93 -49.62 11.05
N ASN A 873 9.25 -49.68 11.25
CA ASN A 873 9.96 -48.88 12.25
C ASN A 873 10.35 -47.51 11.68
N SER A 874 9.73 -46.43 12.17
CA SER A 874 9.96 -45.06 11.69
C SER A 874 11.36 -44.52 11.98
N ALA A 875 11.96 -44.88 13.12
CA ALA A 875 13.33 -44.50 13.45
C ALA A 875 14.33 -45.19 12.51
N HIS A 876 14.13 -46.48 12.25
CA HIS A 876 14.96 -47.23 11.30
C HIS A 876 14.78 -46.73 9.86
N TYR A 877 13.56 -46.34 9.47
CA TYR A 877 13.32 -45.71 8.16
C TYR A 877 14.07 -44.39 8.01
N ALA A 878 14.11 -43.55 9.06
CA ALA A 878 14.85 -42.29 9.05
C ALA A 878 16.36 -42.49 8.84
N GLU A 879 16.94 -43.57 9.37
CA GLU A 879 18.34 -43.95 9.12
C GLU A 879 18.54 -44.42 7.66
N ILE A 880 17.69 -45.32 7.15
CA ILE A 880 17.84 -45.91 5.82
C ILE A 880 17.58 -44.89 4.69
N ILE A 881 16.71 -43.90 4.91
CA ILE A 881 16.39 -42.87 3.91
C ILE A 881 17.47 -41.76 3.84
N GLN A 882 18.31 -41.61 4.87
CA GLN A 882 19.27 -40.50 4.96
C GLN A 882 20.33 -40.46 3.83
N PRO A 883 20.89 -41.59 3.34
CA PRO A 883 21.77 -41.58 2.17
C PRO A 883 21.08 -41.04 0.90
N ILE A 884 19.80 -41.36 0.70
CA ILE A 884 19.00 -40.91 -0.45
C ILE A 884 18.73 -39.40 -0.34
N ARG A 885 18.44 -38.90 0.88
CA ARG A 885 18.35 -37.46 1.17
C ARG A 885 19.66 -36.73 0.89
N ASN A 886 20.80 -37.31 1.30
CA ASN A 886 22.10 -36.71 1.06
C ASN A 886 22.43 -36.62 -0.45
N GLU A 887 22.04 -37.64 -1.23
CA GLU A 887 22.21 -37.70 -2.69
C GLU A 887 21.35 -36.66 -3.42
N VAL A 888 20.11 -36.43 -2.98
CA VAL A 888 19.14 -35.52 -3.62
C VAL A 888 19.24 -34.08 -3.11
N GLU A 889 19.17 -33.88 -1.79
CA GLU A 889 18.96 -32.56 -1.18
C GLU A 889 20.27 -31.79 -1.05
N GLY A 890 21.40 -32.48 -0.81
CA GLY A 890 22.72 -31.85 -0.66
C GLY A 890 23.14 -30.97 -1.84
N PRO A 891 23.16 -31.48 -3.08
CA PRO A 891 23.51 -30.69 -4.26
C PRO A 891 22.55 -29.52 -4.51
N ILE A 892 21.27 -29.68 -4.16
CA ILE A 892 20.25 -28.63 -4.30
C ILE A 892 20.47 -27.54 -3.26
N LEU A 893 20.72 -27.87 -1.99
CA LEU A 893 20.97 -26.89 -0.94
C LEU A 893 22.25 -26.08 -1.18
N VAL A 894 23.32 -26.72 -1.66
CA VAL A 894 24.59 -26.02 -1.99
C VAL A 894 24.45 -25.13 -3.24
N SER A 895 23.81 -25.63 -4.31
CA SER A 895 23.64 -24.85 -5.56
C SER A 895 22.64 -23.69 -5.47
N ASN A 896 21.99 -23.51 -4.32
CA ASN A 896 21.08 -22.39 -4.03
C ASN A 896 21.51 -21.67 -2.75
N GLU A 897 22.79 -21.79 -2.36
CA GLU A 897 23.47 -21.08 -1.26
C GLU A 897 22.83 -21.24 0.14
N VAL A 898 21.98 -22.26 0.32
CA VAL A 898 21.32 -22.57 1.60
C VAL A 898 22.31 -23.18 2.60
N ILE A 899 23.29 -23.96 2.14
CA ILE A 899 24.40 -24.45 2.96
C ILE A 899 25.73 -24.32 2.22
N PRO A 900 26.84 -23.98 2.90
CA PRO A 900 28.16 -23.89 2.27
C PRO A 900 28.74 -25.26 1.89
N VAL A 901 28.36 -26.32 2.61
CA VAL A 901 28.83 -27.70 2.38
C VAL A 901 27.69 -28.68 2.70
N ALA A 902 27.47 -29.65 1.82
CA ALA A 902 26.51 -30.73 2.02
C ALA A 902 27.13 -31.92 2.76
N ASN A 903 26.62 -32.22 3.95
CA ASN A 903 26.87 -33.46 4.69
C ASN A 903 25.61 -33.85 5.50
N ALA A 904 25.59 -35.05 6.09
CA ALA A 904 24.39 -35.56 6.79
C ALA A 904 23.92 -34.64 7.93
N GLU A 905 24.83 -34.01 8.67
CA GLU A 905 24.52 -33.12 9.79
C GLU A 905 23.94 -31.79 9.32
N THR A 906 24.56 -31.14 8.33
CA THR A 906 24.11 -29.87 7.75
C THR A 906 22.76 -30.01 7.03
N ILE A 907 22.57 -31.09 6.26
CA ILE A 907 21.29 -31.39 5.59
C ILE A 907 20.22 -31.70 6.62
N GLY A 908 20.51 -32.55 7.63
CA GLY A 908 19.56 -32.89 8.70
C GLY A 908 19.13 -31.67 9.51
N LYS A 909 20.07 -30.79 9.88
CA LYS A 909 19.80 -29.52 10.57
C LYS A 909 18.92 -28.61 9.72
N VAL A 910 19.31 -28.33 8.48
CA VAL A 910 18.57 -27.41 7.61
C VAL A 910 17.21 -27.99 7.22
N ARG A 911 17.05 -29.31 7.09
CA ARG A 911 15.73 -29.93 6.92
C ARG A 911 14.83 -29.73 8.13
N LYS A 912 15.33 -29.99 9.35
CA LYS A 912 14.57 -29.73 10.58
C LYS A 912 14.18 -28.25 10.69
N GLU A 913 15.07 -27.33 10.33
CA GLU A 913 14.77 -25.91 10.24
C GLU A 913 13.71 -25.57 9.17
N LEU A 914 13.60 -26.36 8.09
CA LEU A 914 12.54 -26.23 7.07
C LEU A 914 11.20 -26.73 7.62
N ASP A 915 11.18 -27.89 8.26
CA ASP A 915 10.00 -28.44 8.92
C ASP A 915 9.46 -27.43 9.96
N GLU A 916 10.34 -26.86 10.78
CA GLU A 916 10.02 -25.82 11.78
C GLU A 916 9.62 -24.47 11.15
N TRP A 917 10.14 -24.12 9.96
CA TRP A 917 9.74 -22.92 9.22
C TRP A 917 8.36 -23.10 8.59
N ILE A 918 8.08 -24.26 7.99
CA ILE A 918 6.78 -24.61 7.38
C ILE A 918 5.70 -24.75 8.47
N ALA A 919 6.04 -25.30 9.64
CA ALA A 919 5.11 -25.35 10.77
C ALA A 919 4.70 -23.95 11.27
N ARG A 920 5.62 -22.98 11.27
CA ARG A 920 5.36 -21.60 11.71
C ARG A 920 4.71 -20.71 10.64
N ASN A 921 5.14 -20.84 9.38
CA ASN A 921 4.77 -19.91 8.30
C ASN A 921 3.84 -20.54 7.25
N GLY A 922 3.57 -21.84 7.29
CA GLY A 922 2.81 -22.55 6.26
C GLY A 922 1.32 -22.22 6.20
N LEU A 923 0.77 -21.46 7.15
CA LEU A 923 -0.54 -20.82 7.04
C LEU A 923 -0.48 -19.53 6.21
N ARG A 924 0.64 -18.78 6.31
CA ARG A 924 0.90 -17.56 5.51
C ARG A 924 1.33 -17.88 4.08
N PHE A 925 1.98 -19.03 3.88
CA PHE A 925 2.48 -19.49 2.58
C PHE A 925 1.91 -20.89 2.22
N PRO A 926 0.61 -20.99 1.91
CA PRO A 926 -0.07 -22.27 1.66
C PRO A 926 0.55 -23.04 0.49
N ARG A 927 0.97 -22.34 -0.59
CA ARG A 927 1.68 -22.95 -1.72
C ARG A 927 3.00 -23.63 -1.31
N THR A 928 3.78 -22.99 -0.45
CA THR A 928 5.04 -23.56 0.06
C THR A 928 4.78 -24.75 0.97
N ARG A 929 3.75 -24.68 1.82
CA ARG A 929 3.29 -25.80 2.65
C ARG A 929 2.82 -27.00 1.81
N ALA A 930 2.03 -26.77 0.76
CA ALA A 930 1.57 -27.81 -0.16
C ALA A 930 2.73 -28.50 -0.90
N LYS A 931 3.70 -27.73 -1.39
CA LYS A 931 4.93 -28.27 -1.99
C LYS A 931 5.78 -29.06 -0.98
N HIS A 932 5.89 -28.57 0.25
CA HIS A 932 6.61 -29.28 1.31
C HIS A 932 5.94 -30.63 1.64
N ASN A 933 4.62 -30.67 1.78
CA ASN A 933 3.87 -31.91 1.97
C ASN A 933 4.08 -32.86 0.78
N SER A 934 4.06 -32.36 -0.46
CA SER A 934 4.35 -33.16 -1.67
C SER A 934 5.74 -33.80 -1.64
N VAL A 935 6.74 -33.14 -1.05
CA VAL A 935 8.08 -33.74 -0.83
C VAL A 935 8.01 -34.87 0.21
N LEU A 936 7.29 -34.67 1.33
CA LEU A 936 7.11 -35.69 2.38
C LEU A 936 6.39 -36.95 1.84
N ASP A 937 5.33 -36.75 1.05
CA ASP A 937 4.58 -37.83 0.39
C ASP A 937 5.47 -38.62 -0.57
N LEU A 938 6.27 -37.94 -1.40
CA LEU A 938 7.20 -38.57 -2.34
C LEU A 938 8.30 -39.39 -1.64
N ILE A 939 8.74 -38.98 -0.45
CA ILE A 939 9.67 -39.77 0.38
C ILE A 939 8.96 -40.72 1.36
N LYS A 940 7.63 -40.90 1.20
CA LYS A 940 6.80 -41.86 1.95
C LYS A 940 6.89 -41.72 3.48
N MET A 941 7.15 -40.50 3.95
CA MET A 941 7.07 -40.15 5.37
C MET A 941 5.69 -39.58 5.67
N ALA A 942 4.79 -40.44 6.14
CA ALA A 942 3.59 -39.97 6.84
C ALA A 942 3.99 -39.25 8.14
N LYS A 943 3.16 -38.30 8.57
CA LYS A 943 3.28 -37.64 9.89
C LYS A 943 3.06 -38.62 11.04
#